data_AF-A0A257SR33-F1
#
_entry.id   AF-A0A257SR33-F1
#
_cell.length_a   1.000
_cell.length_b   1.000
_cell.length_c   1.000
_cell.angle_alpha   90.00
_cell.angle_beta   90.00
_cell.angle_gamma   90.00
#
_symmetry.space_group_name_H-M   'P 1'
#
loop_
_entity.id
_entity.type
_entity.pdbx_description
1 polymer ?
#
loop_
_entity_poly.entity_id
_entity_poly.type
_entity_poly.pdbx_seq_one_letter_code
_entity_poly.pdbx_strand_id
1 'polypeptide(L)'
;MHYGLSHYHCATGFPRGAAQSPATVRQPQHQYHGAVGARHHRALCAVPAGERVRRRAVGAQCLRHQRLACVCPACAVARGGAVHRASGEARGGDPFARERGEPGAPGARMARSPAHAYRRPRHGAGVCLPGRRPARARGPGRSYRTHPGAARGGMVRATAAALMRLYLVQRTGAAAALAQCLPDTQKCRGHYQGPGTLIVPLGGPLLQLARPAQYGAHYAQWRLADLPILPPQSLTIPMPGAEKRLAQIASLLELATEVVHAGDPDREGQLAVDEVLTHLGNTRPVQRLLLADLTPAALMNAMERLQPNAEFEGLRRAAELRRWADWVLGTNLTRAVTLMARRSGFTGVLSVGRVKGVILGLVVRRERERRTWQAQTLHHLTLTLAHGAGTFTARWSESKGRRLDAGAVRRVRARAARAPGTVSRCEVRALRQPPPLPLSLGALQALAHRVHGYCPEAVMKAADALYRAGLITWPRTAYRHLPERTHREAGATLHAVADNLAELAGAVAQADLAVAGRAFNDARWVIHHGMIPTRARLQTAQLPLIQCQLYALICRVFTAQFHPDADVLHIHLEVAVANERFAADGRQPGQPGWRALFAHHCPAALAEWDDDPNAEPLAALPVGTLVSVRDAAHTTGQTQPAPRYTQRSLMGALADLGREVCDARLQAALKAAHGVGTDTTQARILQQLLDQGALATDADGGLWPTAAGAALHDALPAIITRPELHAAWEIMWQSVVRGTGDIPSFLAQLEGVVRVAIDHVRRQRFAPAPGAQPCPYCGGGVLVPRNSPKSGPFWGCSTYPECKARYDDHDGQPRPVERDGRGRSGRRGISRTI
;
A
#
# COMPACT_ATOMS: atom_id res chain seq x y z
N MET A 1 -32.77 -6.54 -21.77
CA MET A 1 -32.54 -5.14 -22.17
C MET A 1 -31.10 -5.03 -22.66
N HIS A 2 -30.85 -4.42 -23.82
CA HIS A 2 -29.48 -4.19 -24.31
C HIS A 2 -28.92 -2.88 -23.77
N TYR A 3 -27.66 -2.88 -23.32
CA TYR A 3 -26.85 -1.68 -23.16
C TYR A 3 -25.61 -1.80 -24.05
N GLY A 4 -25.32 -0.75 -24.83
CA GLY A 4 -24.26 -0.75 -25.82
C GLY A 4 -22.86 -0.60 -25.21
N LEU A 5 -21.90 -1.32 -25.78
CA LEU A 5 -20.47 -1.19 -25.44
C LEU A 5 -19.82 -0.09 -26.30
N SER A 6 -19.87 1.16 -25.83
CA SER A 6 -19.14 2.26 -26.48
C SER A 6 -17.64 2.11 -26.27
N HIS A 7 -16.91 1.87 -27.36
CA HIS A 7 -15.44 1.87 -27.38
C HIS A 7 -14.90 3.31 -27.24
N TYR A 8 -14.40 3.68 -26.07
CA TYR A 8 -13.71 4.95 -25.87
C TYR A 8 -12.23 4.87 -26.26
N HIS A 9 -11.91 5.31 -27.48
CA HIS A 9 -10.53 5.66 -27.84
C HIS A 9 -10.17 7.04 -27.27
N CYS A 10 -9.09 7.10 -26.49
CA CYS A 10 -8.50 8.37 -26.07
C CYS A 10 -7.67 8.94 -27.23
N ALA A 11 -8.12 10.04 -27.84
CA ALA A 11 -7.46 10.67 -28.97
C ALA A 11 -6.52 11.80 -28.52
N THR A 12 -5.22 11.61 -28.67
CA THR A 12 -4.23 12.69 -28.56
C THR A 12 -4.15 13.47 -29.87
N GLY A 13 -4.42 14.78 -29.81
CA GLY A 13 -4.60 15.60 -31.00
C GLY A 13 -3.30 16.05 -31.67
N PHE A 14 -3.26 15.96 -33.01
CA PHE A 14 -2.39 16.75 -33.88
C PHE A 14 -3.23 17.27 -35.07
N PRO A 15 -3.03 18.52 -35.53
CA PRO A 15 -3.88 19.11 -36.56
C PRO A 15 -3.48 18.67 -37.98
N ARG A 16 -4.49 18.57 -38.85
CA ARG A 16 -4.34 18.73 -40.31
C ARG A 16 -5.07 20.01 -40.74
N GLY A 17 -4.64 20.63 -41.83
CA GLY A 17 -5.22 21.88 -42.33
C GLY A 17 -5.92 21.74 -43.68
N ALA A 18 -6.57 22.85 -44.06
CA ALA A 18 -7.00 23.24 -45.40
C ALA A 18 -8.17 22.48 -46.09
N ALA A 19 -8.80 23.25 -46.99
CA ALA A 19 -9.69 22.87 -48.11
C ALA A 19 -11.19 22.61 -47.86
N GLN A 20 -11.96 23.71 -48.02
CA GLN A 20 -13.11 23.85 -48.95
C GLN A 20 -14.49 23.22 -48.63
N SER A 21 -15.50 23.96 -49.10
CA SER A 21 -16.96 23.76 -49.06
C SER A 21 -17.47 23.53 -50.53
N PRO A 22 -18.77 23.46 -50.92
CA PRO A 22 -20.02 23.82 -50.22
C PRO A 22 -21.23 22.86 -50.50
N ALA A 23 -22.47 23.41 -50.41
CA ALA A 23 -23.78 22.91 -50.87
C ALA A 23 -24.47 21.82 -50.01
N THR A 24 -25.48 22.10 -49.16
CA THR A 24 -26.89 22.57 -49.36
C THR A 24 -27.87 21.56 -49.95
N VAL A 25 -28.98 21.28 -49.23
CA VAL A 25 -30.39 21.29 -49.72
C VAL A 25 -31.36 21.22 -48.50
N ARG A 26 -32.67 21.44 -48.71
CA ARG A 26 -33.69 21.86 -47.72
C ARG A 26 -34.57 20.73 -47.13
N GLN A 27 -35.34 21.10 -46.09
CA GLN A 27 -36.54 20.39 -45.57
C GLN A 27 -37.70 20.39 -46.59
N PRO A 28 -38.77 19.60 -46.35
CA PRO A 28 -39.98 20.09 -45.63
C PRO A 28 -40.27 19.25 -44.36
N GLN A 29 -40.94 19.71 -43.27
CA GLN A 29 -42.10 20.59 -43.02
C GLN A 29 -43.50 19.98 -43.30
N HIS A 30 -44.27 19.73 -42.23
CA HIS A 30 -45.76 19.73 -42.05
C HIS A 30 -46.04 19.21 -40.61
N GLN A 31 -47.00 19.68 -39.79
CA GLN A 31 -47.84 20.89 -39.85
C GLN A 31 -48.38 21.28 -38.43
N TYR A 32 -48.68 22.57 -38.25
CA TYR A 32 -49.36 23.31 -37.16
C TYR A 32 -50.22 22.57 -36.10
N HIS A 33 -50.09 22.98 -34.83
CA HIS A 33 -50.97 23.93 -34.09
C HIS A 33 -50.55 23.98 -32.59
N GLY A 34 -50.48 25.10 -31.86
CA GLY A 34 -50.55 26.53 -32.21
C GLY A 34 -50.45 27.42 -30.94
N ALA A 35 -50.27 28.74 -31.10
CA ALA A 35 -50.65 29.85 -30.18
C ALA A 35 -50.09 29.87 -28.71
N VAL A 36 -49.65 30.97 -28.07
CA VAL A 36 -49.55 32.43 -28.36
C VAL A 36 -48.34 33.00 -27.57
N GLY A 37 -47.72 34.08 -28.07
CA GLY A 37 -47.19 35.15 -27.19
C GLY A 37 -45.67 35.19 -26.94
N ALA A 38 -45.02 36.26 -27.44
CA ALA A 38 -43.62 36.58 -27.15
C ALA A 38 -43.43 38.08 -26.83
N ARG A 39 -42.48 38.39 -25.93
CA ARG A 39 -41.85 39.69 -25.58
C ARG A 39 -40.74 39.36 -24.54
N HIS A 40 -39.47 39.80 -24.55
CA HIS A 40 -38.78 41.05 -24.96
C HIS A 40 -39.27 42.29 -24.17
N HIS A 41 -38.43 43.12 -23.53
CA HIS A 41 -36.96 43.20 -23.48
C HIS A 41 -36.44 43.97 -22.22
N ARG A 42 -35.14 44.30 -22.19
CA ARG A 42 -34.34 44.98 -21.12
C ARG A 42 -34.84 46.35 -20.62
N ALA A 43 -34.63 46.66 -19.32
CA ALA A 43 -34.23 47.95 -18.69
C ALA A 43 -33.99 47.70 -17.17
N LEU A 44 -32.96 48.12 -16.43
CA LEU A 44 -32.24 49.40 -16.15
C LEU A 44 -32.77 50.20 -14.92
N CYS A 45 -31.84 50.85 -14.19
CA CYS A 45 -32.03 51.72 -13.00
C CYS A 45 -32.46 51.02 -11.68
N ALA A 46 -32.19 51.51 -10.44
CA ALA A 46 -31.23 52.51 -9.91
C ALA A 46 -31.10 52.34 -8.35
N VAL A 47 -30.27 53.14 -7.66
CA VAL A 47 -30.00 53.10 -6.19
C VAL A 47 -30.41 54.41 -5.49
N PRO A 48 -31.03 54.38 -4.29
CA PRO A 48 -30.61 55.29 -3.19
C PRO A 48 -30.84 54.80 -1.72
N ALA A 49 -30.06 55.34 -0.75
CA ALA A 49 -30.34 55.60 0.71
C ALA A 49 -30.96 54.48 1.62
N GLY A 50 -31.08 54.54 2.97
CA GLY A 50 -30.70 55.48 4.07
C GLY A 50 -31.84 55.61 5.12
N GLU A 51 -31.67 55.86 6.44
CA GLU A 51 -30.48 55.91 7.33
C GLU A 51 -30.87 55.97 8.86
N ARG A 52 -30.11 55.30 9.76
CA ARG A 52 -29.98 55.49 11.25
C ARG A 52 -31.15 55.21 12.24
N VAL A 53 -30.78 54.72 13.46
CA VAL A 53 -31.15 55.17 14.85
C VAL A 53 -30.55 54.14 15.86
N ARG A 54 -29.59 54.47 16.77
CA ARG A 54 -29.68 55.02 18.17
C ARG A 54 -30.49 54.12 19.16
N ARG A 55 -30.16 53.92 20.46
CA ARG A 55 -29.14 54.45 21.42
C ARG A 55 -29.15 53.67 22.79
N ARG A 56 -27.98 53.48 23.46
CA ARG A 56 -27.67 53.61 24.94
C ARG A 56 -28.44 52.78 26.03
N ALA A 57 -27.97 52.56 27.30
CA ALA A 57 -26.65 52.67 28.00
C ALA A 57 -26.69 52.14 29.50
N VAL A 58 -25.57 52.34 30.25
CA VAL A 58 -25.29 52.15 31.73
C VAL A 58 -24.80 50.73 32.10
N GLY A 59 -23.92 50.44 33.09
CA GLY A 59 -23.14 51.25 34.09
C GLY A 59 -21.60 51.12 33.95
N ALA A 60 -20.66 51.46 34.87
CA ALA A 60 -20.62 51.83 36.32
C ALA A 60 -20.39 50.62 37.29
N GLN A 61 -19.35 50.50 38.14
CA GLN A 61 -18.23 51.36 38.66
C GLN A 61 -16.97 50.50 39.05
N CYS A 62 -15.92 50.99 39.76
CA CYS A 62 -14.83 51.92 39.35
C CYS A 62 -13.89 52.35 40.53
N LEU A 63 -12.76 51.65 40.81
CA LEU A 63 -11.66 52.09 41.72
C LEU A 63 -10.29 51.57 41.19
N ARG A 64 -9.32 52.40 40.75
CA ARG A 64 -8.26 53.15 41.51
C ARG A 64 -7.21 52.23 42.21
N HIS A 65 -5.90 52.51 42.24
CA HIS A 65 -5.13 53.78 42.19
C HIS A 65 -3.74 53.64 41.48
N GLN A 66 -3.17 54.80 41.06
CA GLN A 66 -1.75 55.25 40.93
C GLN A 66 -0.55 54.25 41.10
N ARG A 67 0.64 54.42 40.49
CA ARG A 67 1.41 55.67 40.20
C ARG A 67 2.54 55.49 39.15
N LEU A 68 3.20 56.60 38.75
CA LEU A 68 4.34 56.67 37.80
C LEU A 68 5.68 56.14 38.37
N ALA A 69 6.59 55.70 37.49
CA ALA A 69 7.98 56.23 37.35
C ALA A 69 8.69 55.66 36.10
N CYS A 70 9.77 56.32 35.65
CA CYS A 70 10.67 55.87 34.56
C CYS A 70 11.93 55.19 35.12
N VAL A 71 12.71 54.49 34.28
CA VAL A 71 14.13 54.82 33.96
C VAL A 71 14.78 53.77 33.04
N CYS A 72 15.63 54.24 32.13
CA CYS A 72 16.62 53.53 31.31
C CYS A 72 17.65 54.59 30.86
N PRO A 73 18.94 54.31 30.51
CA PRO A 73 19.69 53.05 30.50
C PRO A 73 21.11 53.09 31.15
N ALA A 74 21.87 52.00 31.00
CA ALA A 74 23.32 51.92 30.70
C ALA A 74 24.43 51.88 31.80
N CYS A 75 25.57 51.32 31.36
CA CYS A 75 26.98 51.48 31.80
C CYS A 75 27.65 50.57 32.88
N ALA A 76 28.38 49.55 32.37
CA ALA A 76 29.86 49.43 32.42
C ALA A 76 30.58 48.50 33.46
N VAL A 77 31.80 48.06 33.04
CA VAL A 77 32.91 47.36 33.76
C VAL A 77 32.58 45.94 34.28
N ALA A 78 33.25 44.80 33.99
CA ALA A 78 34.56 44.38 33.42
C ALA A 78 35.59 43.83 34.45
N ARG A 79 36.43 42.86 33.99
CA ARG A 79 37.38 41.98 34.74
C ARG A 79 36.69 40.85 35.53
N GLY A 80 37.27 39.65 35.67
CA GLY A 80 38.47 39.09 35.02
C GLY A 80 38.86 37.71 35.59
N GLY A 81 39.61 36.90 34.84
CA GLY A 81 40.14 35.61 35.31
C GLY A 81 40.64 34.71 34.16
N ALA A 82 41.93 34.34 34.19
CA ALA A 82 42.56 33.49 33.16
C ALA A 82 43.73 32.68 33.78
N VAL A 83 43.94 31.44 33.31
CA VAL A 83 45.17 30.63 33.52
C VAL A 83 45.49 29.85 32.22
N HIS A 84 46.77 29.49 32.06
CA HIS A 84 47.47 29.18 30.81
C HIS A 84 47.38 27.76 30.22
N ARG A 85 47.89 27.63 28.98
CA ARG A 85 48.34 26.40 28.32
C ARG A 85 49.76 25.98 28.76
N ALA A 86 50.04 24.67 28.77
CA ALA A 86 51.27 24.01 28.29
C ALA A 86 51.03 22.47 28.38
N SER A 87 51.28 21.57 27.42
CA SER A 87 52.31 21.35 26.37
C SER A 87 53.62 20.70 26.86
N GLY A 88 53.88 19.46 26.44
CA GLY A 88 55.14 18.73 26.64
C GLY A 88 55.18 17.45 25.78
N GLU A 89 56.31 17.19 25.12
CA GLU A 89 56.50 16.09 24.16
C GLU A 89 57.37 14.96 24.73
N ALA A 90 57.19 13.71 24.27
CA ALA A 90 58.19 12.64 24.40
C ALA A 90 58.12 11.64 23.23
N ARG A 91 59.23 11.56 22.49
CA ARG A 91 59.45 10.87 21.22
C ARG A 91 59.41 9.33 21.28
N GLY A 92 59.07 8.72 20.15
CA GLY A 92 59.93 7.71 19.50
C GLY A 92 59.45 6.25 19.46
N GLY A 93 59.50 5.63 18.28
CA GLY A 93 59.40 4.17 18.11
C GLY A 93 58.62 3.68 16.87
N ASP A 94 59.30 3.63 15.71
CA ASP A 94 58.93 2.79 14.55
C ASP A 94 60.25 2.26 13.96
N PRO A 95 60.36 0.96 13.63
CA PRO A 95 60.63 0.66 12.22
C PRO A 95 60.04 -0.67 11.69
N PHE A 96 59.38 -0.57 10.51
CA PHE A 96 59.37 -1.56 9.42
C PHE A 96 58.68 -2.93 9.66
N ALA A 97 58.28 -3.71 8.64
CA ALA A 97 57.77 -3.42 7.28
C ALA A 97 57.28 -4.73 6.63
N ARG A 98 56.37 -4.64 5.63
CA ARG A 98 55.88 -5.75 4.77
C ARG A 98 54.96 -6.74 5.53
N GLU A 99 54.11 -7.55 4.88
CA GLU A 99 54.07 -7.97 3.47
C GLU A 99 52.63 -8.03 2.89
N ARG A 100 52.48 -8.37 1.60
CA ARG A 100 51.17 -8.50 0.92
C ARG A 100 50.90 -9.96 0.53
N GLY A 101 49.65 -10.41 0.59
CA GLY A 101 49.23 -11.71 0.06
C GLY A 101 47.72 -11.80 -0.19
N GLU A 102 47.33 -11.94 -1.45
CA GLU A 102 45.99 -12.37 -1.89
C GLU A 102 46.01 -13.89 -2.22
N PRO A 103 44.96 -14.49 -2.80
CA PRO A 103 43.69 -14.78 -2.12
C PRO A 103 43.36 -16.29 -2.12
N GLY A 104 42.71 -16.79 -1.06
CA GLY A 104 42.38 -18.22 -0.90
C GLY A 104 40.92 -18.58 -1.23
N ALA A 105 40.71 -19.51 -2.17
CA ALA A 105 39.42 -20.15 -2.47
C ALA A 105 39.64 -21.53 -3.17
N PRO A 106 38.65 -22.45 -3.22
CA PRO A 106 37.42 -22.55 -2.44
C PRO A 106 37.31 -23.89 -1.65
N GLY A 107 36.76 -23.86 -0.42
CA GLY A 107 36.47 -25.08 0.34
C GLY A 107 35.20 -25.80 -0.14
N ALA A 108 35.27 -27.12 -0.38
CA ALA A 108 34.21 -27.88 -1.00
C ALA A 108 33.67 -29.05 -0.13
N ARG A 109 32.37 -29.35 -0.32
CA ARG A 109 31.65 -30.59 0.08
C ARG A 109 31.63 -30.95 1.58
N MET A 110 30.44 -30.83 2.17
CA MET A 110 29.85 -31.96 2.90
C MET A 110 28.40 -32.17 2.50
N ALA A 111 28.10 -33.35 1.96
CA ALA A 111 26.74 -33.82 1.75
C ALA A 111 26.30 -34.67 2.95
N ARG A 112 25.03 -34.60 3.33
CA ARG A 112 24.38 -35.59 4.20
C ARG A 112 23.11 -36.07 3.53
N SER A 113 23.04 -37.36 3.23
CA SER A 113 21.81 -38.06 2.82
C SER A 113 21.24 -38.89 3.98
N PRO A 114 19.93 -39.22 3.96
CA PRO A 114 19.24 -39.76 5.13
C PRO A 114 19.13 -41.28 5.13
N ALA A 115 19.11 -41.87 6.33
CA ALA A 115 18.56 -43.21 6.56
C ALA A 115 18.05 -43.34 8.01
N HIS A 116 16.76 -43.66 8.18
CA HIS A 116 16.27 -44.79 8.98
C HIS A 116 14.74 -44.83 8.90
N ALA A 117 14.17 -46.05 8.89
CA ALA A 117 12.73 -46.27 8.74
C ALA A 117 12.29 -47.56 9.47
N TYR A 118 10.98 -47.73 9.59
CA TYR A 118 10.27 -48.91 10.11
C TYR A 118 10.45 -49.27 11.60
N ARG A 119 9.34 -49.12 12.34
CA ARG A 119 8.45 -50.27 12.61
C ARG A 119 6.99 -49.82 12.79
N ARG A 120 6.06 -50.72 12.47
CA ARG A 120 4.62 -50.66 12.77
C ARG A 120 4.24 -51.93 13.56
N PRO A 121 3.16 -51.88 14.34
CA PRO A 121 2.24 -53.01 14.46
C PRO A 121 0.99 -52.81 13.57
N ARG A 122 0.35 -53.90 13.18
CA ARG A 122 -1.04 -53.97 12.70
C ARG A 122 -1.81 -54.85 13.67
N HIS A 123 -3.01 -54.44 14.07
CA HIS A 123 -4.23 -55.22 14.37
C HIS A 123 -5.29 -54.15 14.75
N GLY A 124 -6.60 -54.35 14.63
CA GLY A 124 -7.41 -55.42 14.05
C GLY A 124 -8.87 -55.02 14.27
N ALA A 125 -9.74 -55.09 13.26
CA ALA A 125 -11.08 -54.51 13.37
C ALA A 125 -12.07 -55.42 14.12
N GLY A 126 -12.95 -54.81 14.92
CA GLY A 126 -14.10 -55.47 15.55
C GLY A 126 -15.19 -54.43 15.84
N VAL A 127 -16.38 -54.61 15.26
CA VAL A 127 -17.52 -53.69 15.39
C VAL A 127 -18.65 -54.44 16.10
N CYS A 128 -19.21 -53.88 17.18
CA CYS A 128 -20.55 -54.22 17.65
C CYS A 128 -21.17 -53.14 18.56
N LEU A 129 -22.42 -52.81 18.26
CA LEU A 129 -23.43 -52.08 19.05
C LEU A 129 -24.80 -52.70 18.66
N PRO A 130 -25.93 -52.49 19.39
CA PRO A 130 -26.16 -51.64 20.57
C PRO A 130 -26.82 -52.36 21.77
N GLY A 131 -27.06 -51.65 22.89
CA GLY A 131 -27.83 -52.13 24.05
C GLY A 131 -28.53 -50.98 24.82
N ARG A 132 -29.70 -51.22 25.43
CA ARG A 132 -30.59 -50.18 25.99
C ARG A 132 -30.49 -49.97 27.53
N ARG A 133 -30.97 -48.79 27.96
CA ARG A 133 -31.30 -48.29 29.33
C ARG A 133 -32.35 -49.18 30.08
N PRO A 134 -32.79 -48.85 31.33
CA PRO A 134 -32.11 -48.39 32.57
C PRO A 134 -32.65 -49.07 33.88
N ALA A 135 -32.14 -48.70 35.08
CA ALA A 135 -32.79 -48.98 36.39
C ALA A 135 -32.50 -47.91 37.48
N ARG A 136 -33.24 -47.94 38.62
CA ARG A 136 -33.16 -46.99 39.77
C ARG A 136 -33.19 -47.72 41.15
N ALA A 137 -32.37 -47.30 42.11
CA ALA A 137 -32.61 -47.24 43.58
C ALA A 137 -31.41 -46.52 44.25
N ARG A 138 -31.42 -45.66 45.29
CA ARG A 138 -32.25 -45.37 46.50
C ARG A 138 -31.80 -45.99 47.85
N GLY A 139 -30.64 -45.52 48.35
CA GLY A 139 -30.33 -45.32 49.80
C GLY A 139 -30.11 -46.56 50.68
N PRO A 140 -29.98 -46.41 52.03
CA PRO A 140 -29.76 -45.16 52.78
C PRO A 140 -28.69 -45.21 53.91
N GLY A 141 -28.07 -44.05 54.21
CA GLY A 141 -27.76 -43.55 55.57
C GLY A 141 -26.77 -44.26 56.52
N ARG A 142 -25.84 -43.47 57.08
CA ARG A 142 -25.57 -43.44 58.54
C ARG A 142 -24.95 -42.10 58.96
N SER A 143 -25.08 -41.76 60.24
CA SER A 143 -24.79 -40.44 60.81
C SER A 143 -23.89 -40.54 62.04
N TYR A 144 -22.97 -39.58 62.23
CA TYR A 144 -22.35 -39.34 63.54
C TYR A 144 -22.32 -37.84 63.88
N ARG A 145 -22.68 -37.55 65.13
CA ARG A 145 -22.51 -36.30 65.89
C ARG A 145 -21.12 -36.35 66.59
N THR A 146 -20.48 -35.31 67.14
CA THR A 146 -20.66 -33.83 67.21
C THR A 146 -19.34 -33.24 67.72
N HIS A 147 -19.06 -31.94 67.51
CA HIS A 147 -18.91 -30.92 68.57
C HIS A 147 -18.52 -29.54 67.97
N PRO A 148 -18.74 -28.41 68.68
CA PRO A 148 -18.84 -27.09 68.05
C PRO A 148 -17.62 -26.17 68.24
N GLY A 149 -17.47 -25.20 67.33
CA GLY A 149 -16.69 -23.98 67.52
C GLY A 149 -17.48 -22.79 66.98
N ALA A 150 -17.72 -21.76 67.79
CA ALA A 150 -18.64 -20.67 67.46
C ALA A 150 -17.90 -19.40 66.97
N ALA A 151 -18.30 -18.87 65.82
CA ALA A 151 -17.90 -17.54 65.37
C ALA A 151 -19.00 -16.87 64.53
N ARG A 152 -19.69 -15.91 65.17
CA ARG A 152 -20.40 -14.72 64.64
C ARG A 152 -20.84 -14.76 63.16
N GLY A 153 -22.16 -14.74 62.94
CA GLY A 153 -22.73 -14.55 61.61
C GLY A 153 -22.43 -13.17 61.03
N GLY A 154 -21.95 -13.13 59.79
CA GLY A 154 -22.07 -11.99 58.90
C GLY A 154 -23.24 -12.20 57.94
N MET A 155 -24.01 -11.16 57.64
CA MET A 155 -25.08 -11.24 56.64
C MET A 155 -24.52 -11.71 55.29
N VAL A 156 -25.19 -12.66 54.65
CA VAL A 156 -24.94 -12.98 53.24
C VAL A 156 -25.43 -11.82 52.39
N ARG A 157 -24.56 -10.81 52.20
CA ARG A 157 -24.67 -9.93 51.04
C ARG A 157 -24.59 -10.83 49.81
N ALA A 158 -25.64 -10.82 48.99
CA ALA A 158 -25.61 -11.49 47.70
C ALA A 158 -24.42 -10.94 46.91
N THR A 159 -23.42 -11.79 46.68
CA THR A 159 -22.25 -11.43 45.88
C THR A 159 -22.71 -11.23 44.45
N ALA A 160 -22.65 -9.98 43.96
CA ALA A 160 -22.69 -9.73 42.54
C ALA A 160 -21.60 -10.61 41.89
N ALA A 161 -22.00 -11.46 40.94
CA ALA A 161 -21.06 -12.38 40.29
C ALA A 161 -19.91 -11.56 39.68
N ALA A 162 -18.68 -11.83 40.13
CA ALA A 162 -17.53 -11.01 39.79
C ALA A 162 -17.36 -10.96 38.26
N LEU A 163 -17.52 -9.76 37.70
CA LEU A 163 -17.65 -9.55 36.25
C LEU A 163 -16.34 -9.99 35.56
N MET A 164 -16.42 -11.08 34.80
CA MET A 164 -15.28 -11.74 34.17
C MET A 164 -15.17 -11.29 32.71
N ARG A 165 -14.16 -10.47 32.43
CA ARG A 165 -13.89 -9.92 31.08
C ARG A 165 -12.91 -10.79 30.31
N LEU A 166 -13.32 -11.26 29.13
CA LEU A 166 -12.45 -11.94 28.18
C LEU A 166 -12.00 -10.99 27.06
N TYR A 167 -10.76 -10.55 27.12
CA TYR A 167 -10.11 -9.74 26.08
C TYR A 167 -9.61 -10.66 24.95
N LEU A 168 -10.25 -10.58 23.78
CA LEU A 168 -9.82 -11.24 22.55
C LEU A 168 -8.89 -10.31 21.76
N VAL A 169 -7.59 -10.56 21.82
CA VAL A 169 -6.57 -9.69 21.23
C VAL A 169 -6.01 -10.30 19.94
N GLN A 170 -5.88 -9.55 18.86
CA GLN A 170 -5.39 -10.13 17.59
C GLN A 170 -3.94 -10.62 17.67
N ARG A 171 -3.06 -9.87 18.37
CA ARG A 171 -1.61 -10.10 18.41
C ARG A 171 -1.08 -10.39 19.82
N THR A 172 -0.11 -11.29 19.90
CA THR A 172 0.54 -11.72 21.16
C THR A 172 1.23 -10.59 21.91
N GLY A 173 1.90 -9.67 21.21
CA GLY A 173 2.55 -8.51 21.83
C GLY A 173 1.56 -7.53 22.49
N ALA A 174 0.41 -7.29 21.85
CA ALA A 174 -0.64 -6.45 22.41
C ALA A 174 -1.30 -7.10 23.65
N ALA A 175 -1.50 -8.42 23.63
CA ALA A 175 -1.97 -9.16 24.80
C ALA A 175 -0.99 -9.10 25.99
N ALA A 176 0.32 -9.13 25.71
CA ALA A 176 1.35 -9.00 26.74
C ALA A 176 1.39 -7.58 27.35
N ALA A 177 1.29 -6.53 26.54
CA ALA A 177 1.25 -5.15 27.01
C ALA A 177 -0.04 -4.87 27.83
N LEU A 178 -1.19 -5.38 27.37
CA LEU A 178 -2.45 -5.30 28.11
C LEU A 178 -2.37 -6.01 29.47
N ALA A 179 -1.78 -7.21 29.51
CA ALA A 179 -1.57 -7.95 30.76
C ALA A 179 -0.65 -7.21 31.77
N GLN A 180 0.28 -6.38 31.31
CA GLN A 180 1.14 -5.55 32.18
C GLN A 180 0.38 -4.34 32.78
N CYS A 181 -0.79 -3.99 32.25
CA CYS A 181 -1.60 -2.86 32.70
C CYS A 181 -2.74 -3.25 33.65
N LEU A 182 -2.87 -4.54 33.98
CA LEU A 182 -3.98 -5.10 34.74
C LEU A 182 -3.45 -5.80 36.00
N PRO A 183 -4.09 -5.62 37.17
CA PRO A 183 -3.58 -6.12 38.44
C PRO A 183 -3.47 -7.65 38.44
N ASP A 184 -2.45 -8.16 39.15
CA ASP A 184 -2.19 -9.59 39.41
C ASP A 184 -2.32 -10.53 38.20
N THR A 185 -2.10 -10.01 36.98
CA THR A 185 -2.40 -10.72 35.74
C THR A 185 -1.21 -11.59 35.32
N GLN A 186 -1.31 -12.88 35.63
CA GLN A 186 -0.27 -13.89 35.40
C GLN A 186 -0.35 -14.49 33.99
N LYS A 187 0.79 -15.01 33.50
CA LYS A 187 0.89 -15.66 32.19
C LYS A 187 0.60 -17.15 32.30
N CYS A 188 -0.56 -17.57 31.83
CA CYS A 188 -1.00 -18.96 31.78
C CYS A 188 -0.62 -19.62 30.44
N ARG A 189 -1.04 -20.88 30.24
CA ARG A 189 -0.77 -21.63 28.99
C ARG A 189 -1.56 -21.04 27.81
N GLY A 190 -0.94 -20.12 27.07
CA GLY A 190 -1.47 -19.56 25.83
C GLY A 190 -2.39 -18.33 26.00
N HIS A 191 -2.66 -17.91 27.23
CA HIS A 191 -3.47 -16.73 27.61
C HIS A 191 -2.90 -16.13 28.91
N TYR A 192 -3.45 -15.03 29.38
CA TYR A 192 -3.16 -14.42 30.68
C TYR A 192 -4.43 -14.37 31.53
N GLN A 193 -4.29 -14.42 32.85
CA GLN A 193 -5.39 -14.45 33.81
C GLN A 193 -5.06 -13.60 35.04
N GLY A 194 -6.00 -12.76 35.46
CA GLY A 194 -5.96 -11.97 36.69
C GLY A 194 -7.35 -11.84 37.32
N PRO A 195 -7.51 -11.05 38.39
CA PRO A 195 -8.81 -10.81 39.03
C PRO A 195 -9.84 -10.28 38.02
N GLY A 196 -10.95 -11.01 37.85
CA GLY A 196 -12.03 -10.67 36.90
C GLY A 196 -11.61 -10.59 35.43
N THR A 197 -10.43 -11.08 35.05
CA THR A 197 -9.81 -10.77 33.75
C THR A 197 -9.15 -11.98 33.11
N LEU A 198 -9.47 -12.22 31.84
CA LEU A 198 -8.84 -13.20 30.95
C LEU A 198 -8.39 -12.50 29.66
N ILE A 199 -7.16 -12.73 29.21
CA ILE A 199 -6.64 -12.12 27.97
C ILE A 199 -6.06 -13.22 27.07
N VAL A 200 -6.67 -13.45 25.91
CA VAL A 200 -6.20 -14.48 24.97
C VAL A 200 -5.83 -13.87 23.62
N PRO A 201 -4.57 -14.00 23.16
CA PRO A 201 -4.20 -13.61 21.82
C PRO A 201 -4.66 -14.66 20.80
N LEU A 202 -5.26 -14.23 19.69
CA LEU A 202 -5.53 -15.11 18.54
C LEU A 202 -4.21 -15.66 17.99
N GLY A 203 -3.26 -14.76 17.70
CA GLY A 203 -1.94 -15.08 17.16
C GLY A 203 -1.86 -15.13 15.63
N GLY A 204 -2.92 -14.69 14.95
CA GLY A 204 -3.12 -14.75 13.50
C GLY A 204 -4.59 -14.98 13.17
N PRO A 205 -4.97 -15.07 11.89
CA PRO A 205 -6.30 -15.54 11.50
C PRO A 205 -6.50 -16.98 11.97
N LEU A 206 -7.67 -17.27 12.54
CA LEU A 206 -8.02 -18.62 12.98
C LEU A 206 -8.98 -19.32 12.01
N LEU A 207 -9.69 -18.54 11.20
CA LEU A 207 -10.64 -19.01 10.21
C LEU A 207 -10.25 -18.55 8.80
N GLN A 208 -10.82 -19.22 7.81
CA GLN A 208 -10.67 -18.93 6.39
C GLN A 208 -11.98 -19.19 5.66
N LEU A 209 -12.15 -18.61 4.47
CA LEU A 209 -13.22 -19.03 3.58
C LEU A 209 -12.98 -20.46 3.08
N ALA A 210 -14.04 -21.25 3.02
CA ALA A 210 -14.01 -22.62 2.53
C ALA A 210 -13.53 -22.69 1.06
N ARG A 211 -12.87 -23.80 0.71
CA ARG A 211 -12.45 -24.09 -0.67
C ARG A 211 -13.64 -24.59 -1.49
N PRO A 212 -13.68 -24.42 -2.83
CA PRO A 212 -14.81 -24.84 -3.66
C PRO A 212 -15.29 -26.28 -3.41
N ALA A 213 -14.37 -27.23 -3.22
CA ALA A 213 -14.68 -28.63 -2.93
C ALA A 213 -15.56 -28.85 -1.68
N GLN A 214 -15.60 -27.89 -0.75
CA GLN A 214 -16.39 -27.96 0.48
C GLN A 214 -17.83 -27.44 0.28
N TYR A 215 -18.08 -26.64 -0.76
CA TYR A 215 -19.43 -26.29 -1.20
C TYR A 215 -20.04 -27.38 -2.10
N GLY A 216 -19.22 -28.31 -2.61
CA GLY A 216 -19.66 -29.45 -3.40
C GLY A 216 -18.46 -30.26 -3.89
N ALA A 217 -18.47 -31.58 -3.64
CA ALA A 217 -17.33 -32.45 -3.95
C ALA A 217 -16.90 -32.42 -5.43
N HIS A 218 -17.84 -32.19 -6.35
CA HIS A 218 -17.55 -32.08 -7.79
C HIS A 218 -16.61 -30.90 -8.12
N TYR A 219 -16.64 -29.81 -7.35
CA TYR A 219 -15.71 -28.68 -7.49
C TYR A 219 -14.26 -29.01 -7.08
N ALA A 220 -13.97 -30.20 -6.55
CA ALA A 220 -12.59 -30.64 -6.32
C ALA A 220 -11.82 -30.77 -7.65
N GLN A 221 -12.47 -31.33 -8.68
CA GLN A 221 -11.96 -31.27 -10.04
C GLN A 221 -12.15 -29.83 -10.59
N TRP A 222 -11.25 -29.39 -11.46
CA TRP A 222 -11.36 -28.10 -12.14
C TRP A 222 -11.90 -28.36 -13.54
N ARG A 223 -13.12 -27.90 -13.84
CA ARG A 223 -13.78 -28.07 -15.15
C ARG A 223 -14.39 -26.73 -15.58
N LEU A 224 -14.35 -26.42 -16.88
CA LEU A 224 -14.88 -25.14 -17.39
C LEU A 224 -16.41 -25.03 -17.30
N ALA A 225 -17.11 -26.17 -17.23
CA ALA A 225 -18.56 -26.23 -17.04
C ALA A 225 -19.01 -25.83 -15.62
N ASP A 226 -18.13 -25.96 -14.62
CA ASP A 226 -18.43 -25.60 -13.22
C ASP A 226 -18.31 -24.09 -12.95
N LEU A 227 -18.03 -23.26 -13.97
CA LEU A 227 -17.72 -21.84 -13.80
C LEU A 227 -18.86 -20.93 -14.32
N PRO A 228 -19.31 -19.92 -13.56
CA PRO A 228 -18.77 -19.49 -12.27
C PRO A 228 -19.26 -20.33 -11.08
N ILE A 229 -18.36 -20.57 -10.12
CA ILE A 229 -18.65 -21.12 -8.80
C ILE A 229 -19.16 -19.96 -7.93
N LEU A 230 -20.47 -19.94 -7.67
CA LEU A 230 -21.17 -18.89 -6.90
C LEU A 230 -22.04 -19.53 -5.81
N PRO A 231 -21.48 -19.85 -4.63
CA PRO A 231 -22.27 -20.26 -3.48
C PRO A 231 -23.21 -19.12 -3.02
N PRO A 232 -24.44 -19.43 -2.55
CA PRO A 232 -25.40 -18.40 -2.12
C PRO A 232 -24.96 -17.65 -0.85
N GLN A 233 -24.07 -18.24 -0.06
CA GLN A 233 -23.47 -17.65 1.13
C GLN A 233 -22.02 -18.11 1.28
N SER A 234 -21.18 -17.27 1.89
CA SER A 234 -19.82 -17.63 2.27
C SER A 234 -19.82 -18.63 3.43
N LEU A 235 -19.10 -19.74 3.29
CA LEU A 235 -18.80 -20.65 4.39
C LEU A 235 -17.43 -20.34 4.97
N THR A 236 -17.38 -20.13 6.28
CA THR A 236 -16.15 -19.87 7.06
C THR A 236 -15.81 -21.12 7.87
N ILE A 237 -14.54 -21.56 7.79
CA ILE A 237 -14.05 -22.79 8.43
C ILE A 237 -12.73 -22.53 9.20
N PRO A 238 -12.38 -23.35 10.20
CA PRO A 238 -11.06 -23.32 10.82
C PRO A 238 -9.91 -23.41 9.81
N MET A 239 -8.83 -22.68 10.09
CA MET A 239 -7.54 -22.93 9.46
C MET A 239 -6.89 -24.18 10.05
N PRO A 240 -6.16 -25.00 9.26
CA PRO A 240 -5.44 -26.17 9.78
C PRO A 240 -4.48 -25.77 10.91
N GLY A 241 -4.63 -26.37 12.09
CA GLY A 241 -3.86 -26.06 13.29
C GLY A 241 -4.50 -25.02 14.22
N ALA A 242 -5.58 -24.35 13.81
CA ALA A 242 -6.31 -23.39 14.65
C ALA A 242 -7.23 -24.06 15.68
N GLU A 243 -7.48 -25.37 15.57
CA GLU A 243 -8.50 -26.10 16.34
C GLU A 243 -8.21 -26.02 17.85
N LYS A 244 -6.93 -26.13 18.24
CA LYS A 244 -6.50 -26.00 19.64
C LYS A 244 -6.69 -24.58 20.20
N ARG A 245 -6.57 -23.55 19.35
CA ARG A 245 -6.80 -22.16 19.77
C ARG A 245 -8.28 -21.85 19.87
N LEU A 246 -9.10 -22.30 18.93
CA LEU A 246 -10.55 -22.15 18.95
C LEU A 246 -11.16 -22.86 20.17
N ALA A 247 -10.73 -24.09 20.46
CA ALA A 247 -11.14 -24.81 21.67
C ALA A 247 -10.74 -24.07 22.96
N GLN A 248 -9.53 -23.52 23.04
CA GLN A 248 -9.12 -22.69 24.17
C GLN A 248 -10.00 -21.43 24.32
N ILE A 249 -10.33 -20.74 23.23
CA ILE A 249 -11.18 -19.55 23.29
C ILE A 249 -12.60 -19.94 23.71
N ALA A 250 -13.13 -21.08 23.27
CA ALA A 250 -14.43 -21.60 23.72
C ALA A 250 -14.48 -21.82 25.24
N SER A 251 -13.52 -22.55 25.81
CA SER A 251 -13.47 -22.78 27.27
C SER A 251 -13.21 -21.50 28.08
N LEU A 252 -12.55 -20.49 27.52
CA LEU A 252 -12.40 -19.18 28.16
C LEU A 252 -13.67 -18.31 28.03
N LEU A 253 -14.42 -18.46 26.92
CA LEU A 253 -15.74 -17.83 26.75
C LEU A 253 -16.73 -18.36 27.77
N GLU A 254 -16.75 -19.67 28.05
CA GLU A 254 -17.63 -20.29 29.07
C GLU A 254 -17.56 -19.56 30.42
N LEU A 255 -16.35 -19.18 30.85
CA LEU A 255 -16.08 -18.47 32.12
C LEU A 255 -16.41 -16.96 32.08
N ALA A 256 -16.54 -16.36 30.90
CA ALA A 256 -16.71 -14.91 30.74
C ALA A 256 -18.16 -14.46 30.97
N THR A 257 -18.34 -13.25 31.51
CA THR A 257 -19.63 -12.54 31.54
C THR A 257 -19.70 -11.47 30.44
N GLU A 258 -18.55 -10.91 30.04
CA GLU A 258 -18.41 -9.88 29.00
C GLU A 258 -17.17 -10.17 28.15
N VAL A 259 -17.24 -9.87 26.85
CA VAL A 259 -16.11 -9.97 25.92
C VAL A 259 -15.61 -8.57 25.57
N VAL A 260 -14.30 -8.39 25.49
CA VAL A 260 -13.67 -7.18 24.95
C VAL A 260 -12.91 -7.52 23.67
N HIS A 261 -13.43 -7.04 22.54
CA HIS A 261 -12.80 -7.10 21.22
C HIS A 261 -11.63 -6.13 21.15
N ALA A 262 -10.42 -6.68 21.18
CA ALA A 262 -9.15 -5.96 21.11
C ALA A 262 -8.35 -6.37 19.85
N GLY A 263 -9.05 -6.55 18.74
CA GLY A 263 -8.43 -6.61 17.41
C GLY A 263 -7.81 -5.26 17.02
N ASP A 264 -6.84 -5.28 16.10
CA ASP A 264 -6.22 -4.05 15.60
C ASP A 264 -7.31 -3.16 14.94
N PRO A 265 -7.23 -1.82 15.03
CA PRO A 265 -8.34 -0.93 14.69
C PRO A 265 -8.48 -0.64 13.18
N ASP A 266 -8.59 -1.70 12.37
CA ASP A 266 -8.92 -1.64 10.94
C ASP A 266 -10.02 -2.67 10.55
N ARG A 267 -10.36 -2.75 9.25
CA ARG A 267 -11.36 -3.69 8.71
C ARG A 267 -11.02 -5.16 8.97
N GLU A 268 -9.76 -5.54 8.77
CA GLU A 268 -9.31 -6.93 8.89
C GLU A 268 -9.17 -7.32 10.38
N GLY A 269 -8.72 -6.38 11.23
CA GLY A 269 -8.62 -6.57 12.68
C GLY A 269 -9.98 -6.57 13.40
N GLN A 270 -10.97 -5.85 12.88
CA GLN A 270 -12.37 -6.02 13.28
C GLN A 270 -12.85 -7.44 12.98
N LEU A 271 -12.72 -7.88 11.72
CA LEU A 271 -13.19 -9.19 11.28
C LEU A 271 -12.50 -10.35 12.01
N ALA A 272 -11.19 -10.27 12.28
CA ALA A 272 -10.42 -11.36 12.87
C ALA A 272 -10.91 -11.83 14.25
N VAL A 273 -11.56 -10.95 15.03
CA VAL A 273 -12.16 -11.30 16.33
C VAL A 273 -13.65 -11.60 16.17
N ASP A 274 -14.40 -10.80 15.40
CA ASP A 274 -15.84 -11.01 15.19
C ASP A 274 -16.14 -12.38 14.55
N GLU A 275 -15.31 -12.82 13.59
CA GLU A 275 -15.49 -14.13 12.96
C GLU A 275 -15.31 -15.30 13.95
N VAL A 276 -14.39 -15.14 14.92
CA VAL A 276 -14.15 -16.14 15.97
C VAL A 276 -15.32 -16.17 16.94
N LEU A 277 -15.83 -15.01 17.35
CA LEU A 277 -17.04 -14.91 18.20
C LEU A 277 -18.28 -15.49 17.51
N THR A 278 -18.44 -15.22 16.21
CA THR A 278 -19.53 -15.76 15.39
C THR A 278 -19.42 -17.28 15.25
N HIS A 279 -18.22 -17.80 14.95
CA HIS A 279 -17.97 -19.23 14.79
C HIS A 279 -18.14 -20.03 16.09
N LEU A 280 -17.84 -19.42 17.24
CA LEU A 280 -18.02 -20.01 18.58
C LEU A 280 -19.42 -19.72 19.17
N GLY A 281 -20.33 -19.10 18.42
CA GLY A 281 -21.72 -18.86 18.84
C GLY A 281 -21.86 -17.95 20.06
N ASN A 282 -21.00 -16.96 20.22
CA ASN A 282 -21.02 -16.10 21.40
C ASN A 282 -22.30 -15.24 21.50
N THR A 283 -22.99 -15.37 22.63
CA THR A 283 -24.18 -14.57 23.00
C THR A 283 -23.90 -13.50 24.07
N ARG A 284 -22.68 -13.42 24.62
CA ARG A 284 -22.29 -12.45 25.66
C ARG A 284 -22.14 -11.04 25.07
N PRO A 285 -22.39 -9.97 25.84
CA PRO A 285 -22.11 -8.60 25.42
C PRO A 285 -20.64 -8.45 24.99
N VAL A 286 -20.42 -7.71 23.91
CA VAL A 286 -19.10 -7.48 23.31
C VAL A 286 -18.82 -5.97 23.28
N GLN A 287 -17.79 -5.56 24.00
CA GLN A 287 -17.21 -4.22 23.94
C GLN A 287 -16.06 -4.18 22.92
N ARG A 288 -15.70 -2.99 22.45
CA ARG A 288 -14.57 -2.72 21.56
C ARG A 288 -13.51 -1.89 22.28
N LEU A 289 -12.26 -2.35 22.21
CA LEU A 289 -11.07 -1.68 22.71
C LEU A 289 -10.16 -1.30 21.54
N LEU A 290 -10.05 0.00 21.25
CA LEU A 290 -9.30 0.52 20.11
C LEU A 290 -7.80 0.67 20.42
N LEU A 291 -7.02 -0.36 20.13
CA LEU A 291 -5.57 -0.43 20.41
C LEU A 291 -4.72 0.30 19.36
N ALA A 292 -4.69 1.65 19.42
CA ALA A 292 -3.82 2.46 18.58
C ALA A 292 -2.35 2.52 19.07
N ASP A 293 -2.16 2.56 20.39
CA ASP A 293 -0.87 2.58 21.09
C ASP A 293 -0.85 1.50 22.20
N LEU A 294 0.34 1.03 22.57
CA LEU A 294 0.58 0.03 23.62
C LEU A 294 1.31 0.59 24.85
N THR A 295 1.54 1.90 24.95
CA THR A 295 2.01 2.49 26.22
C THR A 295 0.97 2.26 27.33
N PRO A 296 1.39 2.01 28.59
CA PRO A 296 0.44 1.73 29.67
C PRO A 296 -0.61 2.83 29.87
N ALA A 297 -0.21 4.10 29.74
CA ALA A 297 -1.13 5.23 29.83
C ALA A 297 -2.20 5.22 28.73
N ALA A 298 -1.83 4.88 27.48
CA ALA A 298 -2.79 4.76 26.38
C ALA A 298 -3.72 3.55 26.57
N LEU A 299 -3.19 2.41 27.03
CA LEU A 299 -3.97 1.20 27.30
C LEU A 299 -5.00 1.43 28.42
N MET A 300 -4.62 2.09 29.52
CA MET A 300 -5.55 2.47 30.59
C MET A 300 -6.65 3.42 30.09
N ASN A 301 -6.27 4.50 29.40
CA ASN A 301 -7.23 5.45 28.79
C ASN A 301 -8.19 4.77 27.79
N ALA A 302 -7.76 3.71 27.11
CA ALA A 302 -8.60 2.95 26.18
C ALA A 302 -9.55 1.98 26.91
N MET A 303 -9.09 1.34 28.00
CA MET A 303 -9.94 0.48 28.85
C MET A 303 -11.03 1.25 29.60
N GLU A 304 -10.81 2.53 29.90
CA GLU A 304 -11.82 3.45 30.43
C GLU A 304 -12.87 3.88 29.37
N ARG A 305 -12.57 3.67 28.08
CA ARG A 305 -13.35 4.21 26.94
C ARG A 305 -13.80 3.12 25.97
N LEU A 306 -14.20 1.98 26.52
CA LEU A 306 -14.83 0.89 25.80
C LEU A 306 -16.12 1.36 25.09
N GLN A 307 -16.33 0.89 23.87
CA GLN A 307 -17.48 1.22 23.03
C GLN A 307 -18.24 -0.05 22.64
N PRO A 308 -19.58 -0.04 22.49
CA PRO A 308 -20.33 -1.20 22.02
C PRO A 308 -19.80 -1.72 20.67
N ASN A 309 -19.45 -3.01 20.58
CA ASN A 309 -18.89 -3.58 19.35
C ASN A 309 -19.88 -3.52 18.15
N ALA A 310 -21.17 -3.39 18.43
CA ALA A 310 -22.22 -3.18 17.43
C ALA A 310 -22.01 -1.91 16.57
N GLU A 311 -21.35 -0.87 17.10
CA GLU A 311 -21.02 0.35 16.34
C GLU A 311 -20.03 0.07 15.20
N PHE A 312 -19.28 -1.03 15.28
CA PHE A 312 -18.25 -1.44 14.32
C PHE A 312 -18.74 -2.50 13.31
N GLU A 313 -20.03 -2.86 13.35
CA GLU A 313 -20.67 -3.81 12.42
C GLU A 313 -20.46 -3.44 10.94
N GLY A 314 -20.41 -2.14 10.62
CA GLY A 314 -20.09 -1.64 9.29
C GLY A 314 -18.67 -2.03 8.81
N LEU A 315 -17.67 -2.03 9.71
CA LEU A 315 -16.32 -2.50 9.39
C LEU A 315 -16.31 -4.01 9.16
N ARG A 316 -16.98 -4.80 10.02
CA ARG A 316 -17.09 -6.25 9.89
C ARG A 316 -17.68 -6.63 8.53
N ARG A 317 -18.88 -6.11 8.22
CA ARG A 317 -19.58 -6.38 6.94
C ARG A 317 -18.75 -5.95 5.72
N ALA A 318 -18.05 -4.83 5.79
CA ALA A 318 -17.18 -4.37 4.71
C ALA A 318 -15.96 -5.29 4.50
N ALA A 319 -15.39 -5.84 5.57
CA ALA A 319 -14.29 -6.80 5.51
C ALA A 319 -14.74 -8.17 4.99
N GLU A 320 -15.89 -8.67 5.45
CA GLU A 320 -16.51 -9.90 4.95
C GLU A 320 -16.80 -9.80 3.44
N LEU A 321 -17.40 -8.68 3.02
CA LEU A 321 -17.74 -8.44 1.61
C LEU A 321 -16.50 -8.32 0.72
N ARG A 322 -15.43 -7.69 1.22
CA ARG A 322 -14.11 -7.63 0.57
C ARG A 322 -13.52 -9.04 0.39
N ARG A 323 -13.46 -9.81 1.49
CA ARG A 323 -12.90 -11.16 1.51
C ARG A 323 -13.69 -12.10 0.60
N TRP A 324 -15.01 -11.96 0.55
CA TRP A 324 -15.88 -12.71 -0.36
C TRP A 324 -15.68 -12.31 -1.83
N ALA A 325 -15.69 -11.01 -2.14
CA ALA A 325 -15.50 -10.53 -3.51
C ALA A 325 -14.16 -10.95 -4.13
N ASP A 326 -13.07 -10.88 -3.34
CA ASP A 326 -11.75 -11.36 -3.77
C ASP A 326 -11.68 -12.89 -3.89
N TRP A 327 -12.40 -13.66 -3.05
CA TRP A 327 -12.52 -15.13 -3.21
C TRP A 327 -13.29 -15.49 -4.49
N VAL A 328 -14.43 -14.85 -4.73
CA VAL A 328 -15.31 -15.10 -5.88
C VAL A 328 -14.60 -14.77 -7.18
N LEU A 329 -13.99 -13.58 -7.29
CA LEU A 329 -13.22 -13.17 -8.46
C LEU A 329 -11.94 -14.02 -8.63
N GLY A 330 -11.15 -14.16 -7.56
CA GLY A 330 -9.85 -14.83 -7.61
C GLY A 330 -9.96 -16.31 -7.94
N THR A 331 -10.89 -17.03 -7.29
CA THR A 331 -11.13 -18.46 -7.54
C THR A 331 -11.58 -18.71 -8.97
N ASN A 332 -12.58 -17.96 -9.44
CA ASN A 332 -13.19 -18.20 -10.74
C ASN A 332 -12.26 -17.84 -11.90
N LEU A 333 -11.58 -16.69 -11.85
CA LEU A 333 -10.66 -16.29 -12.92
C LEU A 333 -9.38 -17.14 -12.92
N THR A 334 -8.84 -17.51 -11.76
CA THR A 334 -7.71 -18.46 -11.67
C THR A 334 -8.09 -19.80 -12.31
N ARG A 335 -9.27 -20.34 -12.01
CA ARG A 335 -9.76 -21.60 -12.62
C ARG A 335 -9.94 -21.44 -14.13
N ALA A 336 -10.67 -20.42 -14.58
CA ALA A 336 -10.94 -20.19 -16.00
C ALA A 336 -9.66 -20.06 -16.82
N VAL A 337 -8.74 -19.17 -16.40
CA VAL A 337 -7.53 -18.87 -17.16
C VAL A 337 -6.53 -20.03 -17.12
N THR A 338 -6.42 -20.75 -16.01
CA THR A 338 -5.57 -21.95 -15.89
C THR A 338 -6.10 -23.09 -16.77
N LEU A 339 -7.42 -23.29 -16.83
CA LEU A 339 -8.03 -24.31 -17.67
C LEU A 339 -7.89 -23.98 -19.18
N MET A 340 -8.02 -22.71 -19.55
CA MET A 340 -7.79 -22.27 -20.94
C MET A 340 -6.30 -22.40 -21.33
N ALA A 341 -5.36 -22.03 -20.45
CA ALA A 341 -3.93 -22.24 -20.71
C ALA A 341 -3.54 -23.73 -20.79
N ARG A 342 -4.17 -24.60 -19.99
CA ARG A 342 -3.99 -26.07 -20.05
C ARG A 342 -4.38 -26.66 -21.40
N ARG A 343 -5.37 -26.09 -22.09
CA ARG A 343 -5.69 -26.49 -23.48
C ARG A 343 -4.53 -26.26 -24.44
N SER A 344 -3.64 -25.31 -24.15
CA SER A 344 -2.41 -25.06 -24.92
C SER A 344 -1.15 -25.73 -24.34
N GLY A 345 -1.29 -26.66 -23.39
CA GLY A 345 -0.18 -27.46 -22.84
C GLY A 345 0.46 -26.91 -21.56
N PHE A 346 0.01 -25.77 -21.04
CA PHE A 346 0.54 -25.21 -19.79
C PHE A 346 0.17 -26.09 -18.58
N THR A 347 1.16 -26.55 -17.82
CA THR A 347 0.97 -27.53 -16.72
C THR A 347 0.68 -26.91 -15.35
N GLY A 348 1.09 -25.65 -15.13
CA GLY A 348 1.04 -24.99 -13.82
C GLY A 348 -0.34 -24.46 -13.39
N VAL A 349 -0.32 -23.34 -12.65
CA VAL A 349 -1.50 -22.53 -12.29
C VAL A 349 -1.20 -21.07 -12.59
N LEU A 350 -2.10 -20.40 -13.32
CA LEU A 350 -2.06 -18.97 -13.56
C LEU A 350 -3.01 -18.30 -12.56
N SER A 351 -2.46 -17.76 -11.47
CA SER A 351 -3.23 -17.13 -10.41
C SER A 351 -3.66 -15.71 -10.80
N VAL A 352 -4.95 -15.42 -10.60
CA VAL A 352 -5.59 -14.13 -10.91
C VAL A 352 -6.24 -13.59 -9.65
N GLY A 353 -6.19 -12.26 -9.50
CA GLY A 353 -6.91 -11.52 -8.48
C GLY A 353 -6.80 -10.02 -8.78
N ARG A 354 -7.77 -9.24 -8.31
CA ARG A 354 -7.92 -7.80 -8.60
C ARG A 354 -6.63 -6.99 -8.47
N VAL A 355 -5.93 -7.07 -7.32
CA VAL A 355 -4.64 -6.38 -7.10
C VAL A 355 -3.53 -6.91 -8.02
N LYS A 356 -3.49 -8.24 -8.25
CA LYS A 356 -2.47 -8.89 -9.08
C LYS A 356 -2.60 -8.52 -10.56
N GLY A 357 -3.83 -8.41 -11.06
CA GLY A 357 -4.13 -7.97 -12.42
C GLY A 357 -3.66 -6.54 -12.69
N VAL A 358 -3.89 -5.61 -11.75
CA VAL A 358 -3.42 -4.22 -11.88
C VAL A 358 -1.89 -4.13 -11.91
N ILE A 359 -1.19 -4.84 -11.02
CA ILE A 359 0.29 -4.87 -10.99
C ILE A 359 0.86 -5.40 -12.32
N LEU A 360 0.34 -6.51 -12.82
CA LEU A 360 0.74 -7.06 -14.12
C LEU A 360 0.41 -6.08 -15.26
N GLY A 361 -0.77 -5.45 -15.23
CA GLY A 361 -1.22 -4.47 -16.21
C GLY A 361 -0.32 -3.23 -16.30
N LEU A 362 0.16 -2.70 -15.18
CA LEU A 362 1.12 -1.58 -15.17
C LEU A 362 2.42 -1.94 -15.91
N VAL A 363 3.02 -3.08 -15.55
CA VAL A 363 4.29 -3.51 -16.14
C VAL A 363 4.12 -3.88 -17.63
N VAL A 364 3.00 -4.47 -18.02
CA VAL A 364 2.67 -4.75 -19.43
C VAL A 364 2.42 -3.47 -20.23
N ARG A 365 1.72 -2.46 -19.68
CA ARG A 365 1.54 -1.16 -20.34
C ARG A 365 2.87 -0.44 -20.56
N ARG A 366 3.73 -0.36 -19.54
CA ARG A 366 5.06 0.27 -19.62
C ARG A 366 5.99 -0.41 -20.63
N GLU A 367 6.04 -1.74 -20.67
CA GLU A 367 6.87 -2.44 -21.66
C GLU A 367 6.33 -2.26 -23.09
N ARG A 368 5.00 -2.16 -23.28
CA ARG A 368 4.40 -1.85 -24.59
C ARG A 368 4.73 -0.44 -25.05
N GLU A 369 4.51 0.55 -24.18
CA GLU A 369 4.90 1.95 -24.38
C GLU A 369 6.35 2.05 -24.87
N ARG A 370 7.28 1.39 -24.19
CA ARG A 370 8.72 1.32 -24.55
C ARG A 370 8.97 0.66 -25.90
N ARG A 371 8.27 -0.44 -26.24
CA ARG A 371 8.46 -1.16 -27.51
C ARG A 371 7.87 -0.45 -28.72
N THR A 372 6.82 0.35 -28.54
CA THR A 372 6.23 1.18 -29.61
C THR A 372 6.84 2.58 -29.69
N TRP A 373 7.84 2.88 -28.86
CA TRP A 373 8.43 4.22 -28.80
C TRP A 373 9.23 4.54 -30.04
N GLN A 374 8.97 5.71 -30.62
CA GLN A 374 9.78 6.28 -31.69
C GLN A 374 10.54 7.47 -31.13
N ALA A 375 11.86 7.33 -31.02
CA ALA A 375 12.75 8.39 -30.57
C ALA A 375 12.66 9.59 -31.51
N GLN A 376 12.53 10.79 -30.93
CA GLN A 376 12.48 12.05 -31.67
C GLN A 376 13.73 12.87 -31.35
N THR A 377 14.42 13.32 -32.39
CA THR A 377 15.57 14.21 -32.22
C THR A 377 15.15 15.51 -31.55
N LEU A 378 15.82 15.85 -30.45
CA LEU A 378 15.74 17.15 -29.81
C LEU A 378 17.01 17.92 -30.15
N HIS A 379 16.85 19.16 -30.64
CA HIS A 379 17.97 20.07 -30.80
C HIS A 379 18.01 21.01 -29.59
N HIS A 380 19.20 21.17 -29.00
CA HIS A 380 19.44 22.10 -27.90
C HIS A 380 20.55 23.06 -28.29
N LEU A 381 20.41 24.32 -27.88
CA LEU A 381 21.46 25.33 -27.99
C LEU A 381 21.74 25.89 -26.61
N THR A 382 22.95 25.66 -26.12
CA THR A 382 23.42 26.14 -24.82
C THR A 382 24.58 27.10 -25.06
N LEU A 383 24.55 28.27 -24.41
CA LEU A 383 25.72 29.14 -24.30
C LEU A 383 26.38 28.91 -22.95
N THR A 384 27.71 28.85 -22.95
CA THR A 384 28.53 29.00 -21.73
C THR A 384 28.87 30.48 -21.60
N LEU A 385 28.32 31.12 -20.57
CA LEU A 385 28.40 32.57 -20.35
C LEU A 385 29.34 32.86 -19.17
N ALA A 386 30.29 33.76 -19.36
CA ALA A 386 31.23 34.19 -18.32
C ALA A 386 30.97 35.64 -17.87
N HIS A 387 30.99 35.85 -16.56
CA HIS A 387 30.93 37.14 -15.88
C HIS A 387 32.09 37.24 -14.87
N GLY A 388 32.28 38.40 -14.23
CA GLY A 388 33.45 38.67 -13.38
C GLY A 388 33.64 37.77 -12.15
N ALA A 389 32.69 36.88 -11.82
CA ALA A 389 32.78 35.96 -10.69
C ALA A 389 32.60 34.47 -11.08
N GLY A 390 32.51 34.13 -12.37
CA GLY A 390 32.39 32.74 -12.81
C GLY A 390 31.75 32.52 -14.18
N THR A 391 31.33 31.27 -14.42
CA THR A 391 30.64 30.82 -15.62
C THR A 391 29.34 30.09 -15.28
N PHE A 392 28.30 30.31 -16.08
CA PHE A 392 27.04 29.56 -16.03
C PHE A 392 26.57 29.17 -17.43
N THR A 393 25.63 28.21 -17.52
CA THR A 393 25.04 27.82 -18.80
C THR A 393 23.64 28.42 -18.99
N ALA A 394 23.31 28.82 -20.21
CA ALA A 394 21.98 29.34 -20.55
C ALA A 394 21.48 28.72 -21.87
N ARG A 395 20.22 28.29 -21.90
CA ARG A 395 19.61 27.54 -23.01
C ARG A 395 18.69 28.44 -23.84
N TRP A 396 18.82 28.39 -25.16
CA TRP A 396 17.93 29.11 -26.08
C TRP A 396 16.54 28.46 -26.15
N SER A 397 15.50 29.25 -26.40
CA SER A 397 14.16 28.74 -26.69
C SER A 397 13.32 29.74 -27.49
N GLU A 398 12.74 29.29 -28.61
CA GLU A 398 11.76 30.09 -29.38
C GLU A 398 10.45 30.30 -28.60
N SER A 399 10.04 29.31 -27.80
CA SER A 399 8.79 29.34 -27.02
C SER A 399 8.72 28.17 -26.04
N LYS A 400 8.01 28.34 -24.91
CA LYS A 400 7.89 27.30 -23.87
C LYS A 400 7.28 26.01 -24.44
N GLY A 401 8.09 24.94 -24.46
CA GLY A 401 7.65 23.59 -24.81
C GLY A 401 7.68 23.21 -26.29
N ARG A 402 8.13 24.09 -27.20
CA ARG A 402 8.27 23.74 -28.63
C ARG A 402 9.62 23.09 -28.91
N ARG A 403 9.66 22.02 -29.73
CA ARG A 403 10.92 21.47 -30.25
C ARG A 403 11.57 22.49 -31.20
N LEU A 404 12.88 22.71 -31.06
CA LEU A 404 13.64 23.65 -31.90
C LEU A 404 13.98 23.03 -33.27
N ASP A 405 13.96 23.85 -34.33
CA ASP A 405 14.45 23.47 -35.66
C ASP A 405 15.99 23.48 -35.72
N ALA A 406 16.58 22.49 -36.40
CA ALA A 406 18.01 22.38 -36.62
C ALA A 406 18.57 23.58 -37.42
N GLY A 407 17.80 24.09 -38.39
CA GLY A 407 18.16 25.29 -39.16
C GLY A 407 18.16 26.55 -38.31
N ALA A 408 17.11 26.73 -37.49
CA ALA A 408 16.98 27.85 -36.55
C ALA A 408 18.11 27.87 -35.52
N VAL A 409 18.38 26.73 -34.88
CA VAL A 409 19.51 26.59 -33.95
C VAL A 409 20.84 26.96 -34.61
N ARG A 410 21.12 26.49 -35.84
CA ARG A 410 22.33 26.87 -36.58
C ARG A 410 22.43 28.38 -36.82
N ARG A 411 21.35 29.04 -37.24
CA ARG A 411 21.29 30.49 -37.49
C ARG A 411 21.48 31.31 -36.21
N VAL A 412 20.94 30.85 -35.09
CA VAL A 412 21.08 31.52 -33.78
C VAL A 412 22.48 31.33 -33.21
N ARG A 413 23.00 30.09 -33.23
CA ARG A 413 24.38 29.78 -32.81
C ARG A 413 25.40 30.68 -33.50
N ALA A 414 25.30 30.83 -34.83
CA ALA A 414 26.23 31.63 -35.62
C ALA A 414 26.24 33.13 -35.22
N ARG A 415 25.09 33.69 -34.85
CA ARG A 415 24.98 35.08 -34.37
C ARG A 415 25.43 35.22 -32.90
N ALA A 416 25.06 34.27 -32.05
CA ALA A 416 25.32 34.33 -30.61
C ALA A 416 26.79 34.08 -30.24
N ALA A 417 27.50 33.21 -30.96
CA ALA A 417 28.84 32.71 -30.57
C ALA A 417 29.96 33.77 -30.46
N ARG A 418 29.73 35.02 -30.88
CA ARG A 418 30.68 36.15 -30.75
C ARG A 418 30.02 37.46 -30.27
N ALA A 419 28.75 37.43 -29.89
CA ALA A 419 28.04 38.62 -29.44
C ALA A 419 28.25 38.87 -27.93
N PRO A 420 28.28 40.13 -27.48
CA PRO A 420 28.12 40.43 -26.06
C PRO A 420 26.70 40.01 -25.60
N GLY A 421 26.59 39.63 -24.33
CA GLY A 421 25.32 39.36 -23.67
C GLY A 421 25.05 40.32 -22.52
N THR A 422 23.78 40.51 -22.19
CA THR A 422 23.37 41.29 -21.01
C THR A 422 22.24 40.55 -20.28
N VAL A 423 22.32 40.44 -18.96
CA VAL A 423 21.23 39.92 -18.12
C VAL A 423 20.03 40.87 -18.24
N SER A 424 18.96 40.44 -18.89
CA SER A 424 17.75 41.22 -19.15
C SER A 424 16.67 40.99 -18.08
N ARG A 425 16.74 39.89 -17.33
CA ARG A 425 15.85 39.56 -16.20
C ARG A 425 16.59 38.69 -15.20
N CYS A 426 16.35 38.92 -13.91
CA CYS A 426 16.72 38.01 -12.83
C CYS A 426 15.55 37.91 -11.86
N GLU A 427 15.03 36.70 -11.65
CA GLU A 427 13.99 36.42 -10.68
C GLU A 427 14.52 35.45 -9.63
N VAL A 428 14.44 35.82 -8.36
CA VAL A 428 14.79 34.97 -7.22
C VAL A 428 13.50 34.65 -6.48
N ARG A 429 13.14 33.37 -6.41
CA ARG A 429 11.93 32.90 -5.74
C ARG A 429 12.29 31.88 -4.67
N ALA A 430 12.03 32.22 -3.41
CA ALA A 430 12.02 31.24 -2.34
C ALA A 430 10.89 30.22 -2.57
N LEU A 431 11.25 28.96 -2.73
CA LEU A 431 10.33 27.82 -2.75
C LEU A 431 10.34 27.18 -1.37
N ARG A 432 9.25 27.40 -0.62
CA ARG A 432 9.02 26.83 0.70
C ARG A 432 8.79 25.32 0.59
N GLN A 433 9.66 24.55 1.23
CA GLN A 433 9.51 23.12 1.45
C GLN A 433 9.07 22.87 2.90
N PRO A 434 7.76 22.72 3.17
CA PRO A 434 7.28 22.37 4.51
C PRO A 434 7.74 20.97 4.91
N PRO A 435 7.92 20.69 6.22
CA PRO A 435 8.50 19.44 6.70
C PRO A 435 7.81 18.19 6.14
N PRO A 436 8.56 17.10 5.91
CA PRO A 436 8.02 15.85 5.39
C PRO A 436 7.03 15.29 6.41
N LEU A 437 5.84 14.91 5.96
CA LEU A 437 4.82 14.34 6.85
C LEU A 437 5.36 13.12 7.61
N PRO A 438 4.86 12.81 8.82
CA PRO A 438 5.12 11.56 9.54
C PRO A 438 5.07 10.31 8.67
N LEU A 439 5.83 9.29 9.05
CA LEU A 439 6.10 8.15 8.16
C LEU A 439 4.94 7.14 8.14
N SER A 440 4.56 6.70 6.95
CA SER A 440 3.88 5.41 6.76
C SER A 440 4.91 4.27 6.69
N LEU A 441 4.46 3.01 6.68
CA LEU A 441 5.36 1.85 6.51
C LEU A 441 6.18 1.98 5.22
N GLY A 442 5.54 2.20 4.07
CA GLY A 442 6.21 2.42 2.79
C GLY A 442 7.15 3.63 2.79
N ALA A 443 6.81 4.72 3.49
CA ALA A 443 7.70 5.88 3.62
C ALA A 443 8.94 5.58 4.47
N LEU A 444 8.79 4.84 5.58
CA LEU A 444 9.92 4.36 6.39
C LEU A 444 10.79 3.40 5.59
N GLN A 445 10.20 2.47 4.83
CA GLN A 445 10.93 1.53 3.97
C GLN A 445 11.73 2.27 2.88
N ALA A 446 11.13 3.26 2.22
CA ALA A 446 11.79 4.06 1.19
C ALA A 446 12.95 4.91 1.76
N LEU A 447 12.74 5.53 2.93
CA LEU A 447 13.76 6.32 3.62
C LEU A 447 14.91 5.43 4.12
N ALA A 448 14.61 4.35 4.84
CA ALA A 448 15.61 3.43 5.37
C ALA A 448 16.42 2.72 4.28
N HIS A 449 15.81 2.38 3.14
CA HIS A 449 16.54 1.86 1.99
C HIS A 449 17.48 2.92 1.39
N ARG A 450 17.09 4.21 1.32
CA ARG A 450 17.95 5.29 0.82
C ARG A 450 19.12 5.61 1.75
N VAL A 451 18.92 5.58 3.07
CA VAL A 451 19.94 5.96 4.06
C VAL A 451 20.83 4.78 4.48
N HIS A 452 20.30 3.56 4.53
CA HIS A 452 20.98 2.38 5.09
C HIS A 452 20.95 1.13 4.19
N GLY A 453 20.41 1.21 2.97
CA GLY A 453 20.31 0.08 2.04
C GLY A 453 19.26 -0.98 2.41
N TYR A 454 18.65 -0.92 3.59
CA TYR A 454 17.80 -1.99 4.15
C TYR A 454 16.62 -2.40 3.28
N CYS A 455 16.33 -3.71 3.25
CA CYS A 455 15.20 -4.27 2.50
C CYS A 455 13.86 -4.07 3.24
N PRO A 456 12.72 -4.02 2.52
CA PRO A 456 11.41 -3.75 3.13
C PRO A 456 11.00 -4.69 4.28
N GLU A 457 11.38 -5.96 4.22
CA GLU A 457 11.08 -6.95 5.26
C GLU A 457 11.89 -6.72 6.54
N ALA A 458 13.19 -6.42 6.43
CA ALA A 458 14.03 -6.10 7.58
C ALA A 458 13.52 -4.85 8.31
N VAL A 459 13.10 -3.83 7.54
CA VAL A 459 12.49 -2.61 8.08
C VAL A 459 11.17 -2.93 8.80
N MET A 460 10.27 -3.71 8.20
CA MET A 460 9.01 -4.13 8.84
C MET A 460 9.27 -4.90 10.15
N LYS A 461 10.19 -5.87 10.14
CA LYS A 461 10.53 -6.71 11.31
C LYS A 461 11.12 -5.90 12.47
N ALA A 462 11.92 -4.88 12.15
CA ALA A 462 12.51 -3.98 13.13
C ALA A 462 11.51 -2.93 13.64
N ALA A 463 10.65 -2.37 12.79
CA ALA A 463 9.57 -1.47 13.22
C ALA A 463 8.52 -2.20 14.09
N ASP A 464 8.15 -3.43 13.73
CA ASP A 464 7.34 -4.31 14.59
C ASP A 464 8.00 -4.58 15.96
N ALA A 465 9.34 -4.56 16.04
CA ALA A 465 10.08 -4.73 17.30
C ALA A 465 10.08 -3.47 18.16
N LEU A 466 10.36 -2.30 17.56
CA LEU A 466 10.26 -0.99 18.24
C LEU A 466 8.85 -0.75 18.81
N TYR A 467 7.81 -1.12 18.06
CA TYR A 467 6.42 -1.04 18.52
C TYR A 467 6.12 -2.01 19.67
N ARG A 468 6.66 -3.24 19.65
CA ARG A 468 6.53 -4.17 20.79
C ARG A 468 7.32 -3.73 22.03
N ALA A 469 8.36 -2.93 21.86
CA ALA A 469 9.06 -2.24 22.94
C ALA A 469 8.34 -0.95 23.39
N GLY A 470 7.20 -0.61 22.78
CA GLY A 470 6.42 0.59 23.09
C GLY A 470 7.09 1.91 22.68
N LEU A 471 8.16 1.88 21.88
CA LEU A 471 8.97 3.06 21.52
C LEU A 471 8.37 3.90 20.37
N ILE A 472 7.56 3.27 19.50
CA ILE A 472 6.89 3.93 18.37
C ILE A 472 5.43 3.48 18.28
N THR A 473 4.61 4.31 17.64
CA THR A 473 3.20 3.98 17.34
C THR A 473 3.06 2.99 16.17
N TRP A 474 1.82 2.59 15.84
CA TRP A 474 1.51 1.48 14.91
C TRP A 474 2.36 1.48 13.61
N PRO A 475 3.29 0.51 13.44
CA PRO A 475 4.34 0.58 12.42
C PRO A 475 3.87 0.17 11.02
N ARG A 476 2.64 -0.36 10.91
CA ARG A 476 2.02 -0.82 9.65
C ARG A 476 0.99 0.18 9.13
N THR A 477 1.10 1.45 9.55
CA THR A 477 0.22 2.52 9.10
C THR A 477 0.48 2.88 7.63
N ALA A 478 -0.58 3.05 6.85
CA ALA A 478 -0.51 3.68 5.52
C ALA A 478 -0.61 5.22 5.61
N TYR A 479 -1.08 5.73 6.76
CA TYR A 479 -1.40 7.14 6.96
C TYR A 479 -0.15 7.95 7.34
N ARG A 480 -0.23 9.27 7.11
CA ARG A 480 0.85 10.23 7.35
C ARG A 480 0.43 11.51 8.07
N HIS A 481 -0.83 11.61 8.48
CA HIS A 481 -1.35 12.69 9.33
C HIS A 481 -1.49 12.21 10.77
N LEU A 482 -1.60 13.14 11.72
CA LEU A 482 -1.73 12.94 13.16
C LEU A 482 -3.00 13.62 13.67
N PRO A 483 -3.61 13.12 14.77
CA PRO A 483 -4.63 13.87 15.49
C PRO A 483 -4.11 15.24 15.98
N GLU A 484 -4.98 16.23 16.04
CA GLU A 484 -4.68 17.54 16.63
C GLU A 484 -4.41 17.45 18.14
N ARG A 485 -4.94 16.41 18.80
CA ARG A 485 -4.54 16.04 20.18
C ARG A 485 -3.04 15.74 20.29
N THR A 486 -2.42 15.13 19.28
CA THR A 486 -0.99 14.76 19.32
C THR A 486 -0.07 15.98 19.32
N HIS A 487 -0.51 17.10 18.75
CA HIS A 487 0.22 18.38 18.83
C HIS A 487 0.31 18.87 20.29
N ARG A 488 -0.83 18.90 21.01
CA ARG A 488 -0.93 19.32 22.42
C ARG A 488 -0.09 18.46 23.36
N GLU A 489 0.15 17.21 22.99
CA GLU A 489 0.93 16.25 23.77
C GLU A 489 2.41 16.16 23.35
N ALA A 490 2.81 16.88 22.29
CA ALA A 490 4.10 16.68 21.63
C ALA A 490 5.30 16.97 22.51
N GLY A 491 5.25 17.99 23.39
CA GLY A 491 6.37 18.35 24.26
C GLY A 491 6.87 17.19 25.13
N ALA A 492 5.96 16.36 25.65
CA ALA A 492 6.33 15.18 26.45
C ALA A 492 6.96 14.06 25.58
N THR A 493 6.53 13.93 24.32
CA THR A 493 7.15 13.01 23.34
C THR A 493 8.53 13.52 22.90
N LEU A 494 8.69 14.82 22.64
CA LEU A 494 9.97 15.43 22.27
C LEU A 494 11.00 15.32 23.43
N HIS A 495 10.57 15.46 24.68
CA HIS A 495 11.43 15.21 25.84
C HIS A 495 11.95 13.76 25.85
N ALA A 496 11.07 12.77 25.64
CA ALA A 496 11.49 11.37 25.50
C ALA A 496 12.41 11.11 24.28
N VAL A 497 12.25 11.87 23.19
CA VAL A 497 13.20 11.83 22.05
C VAL A 497 14.58 12.34 22.47
N ALA A 498 14.67 13.45 23.20
CA ALA A 498 15.94 13.99 23.71
C ALA A 498 16.62 13.05 24.71
N ASP A 499 15.83 12.44 25.61
CA ASP A 499 16.31 11.42 26.57
C ASP A 499 16.90 10.19 25.86
N ASN A 500 16.21 9.68 24.83
CA ASN A 500 16.57 8.44 24.15
C ASN A 500 17.63 8.62 23.05
N LEU A 501 17.78 9.84 22.52
CA LEU A 501 18.68 10.19 21.42
C LEU A 501 19.34 11.54 21.70
N ALA A 502 20.45 11.53 22.44
CA ALA A 502 21.22 12.74 22.78
C ALA A 502 21.63 13.57 21.55
N GLU A 503 21.86 12.93 20.40
CA GLU A 503 22.10 13.59 19.10
C GLU A 503 20.95 14.52 18.64
N LEU A 504 19.73 14.34 19.16
CA LEU A 504 18.57 15.17 18.86
C LEU A 504 18.22 16.17 19.98
N ALA A 505 18.88 16.11 21.14
CA ALA A 505 18.54 16.97 22.28
C ALA A 505 18.63 18.47 21.93
N GLY A 506 19.65 18.88 21.16
CA GLY A 506 19.77 20.26 20.67
C GLY A 506 18.68 20.67 19.67
N ALA A 507 18.24 19.74 18.80
CA ALA A 507 17.16 19.99 17.85
C ALA A 507 15.78 20.02 18.54
N VAL A 508 15.60 19.27 19.62
CA VAL A 508 14.42 19.32 20.50
C VAL A 508 14.39 20.65 21.28
N ALA A 509 15.52 21.13 21.79
CA ALA A 509 15.61 22.43 22.46
C ALA A 509 15.33 23.63 21.53
N GLN A 510 15.42 23.44 20.21
CA GLN A 510 15.10 24.41 19.17
C GLN A 510 13.69 24.23 18.56
N ALA A 511 12.90 23.26 19.04
CA ALA A 511 11.58 22.96 18.51
C ALA A 511 10.52 23.97 19.01
N ASP A 512 9.79 24.59 18.08
CA ASP A 512 8.68 25.49 18.40
C ASP A 512 7.35 24.71 18.49
N LEU A 513 6.84 24.57 19.71
CA LEU A 513 5.55 23.94 19.98
C LEU A 513 4.35 24.76 19.52
N ALA A 514 4.49 26.04 19.15
CA ALA A 514 3.43 26.81 18.50
C ALA A 514 3.21 26.39 17.03
N VAL A 515 4.16 25.69 16.41
CA VAL A 515 4.04 25.21 15.02
C VAL A 515 3.03 24.05 14.92
N ALA A 516 1.79 24.38 14.58
CA ALA A 516 0.75 23.43 14.20
C ALA A 516 0.83 23.13 12.69
N GLY A 517 1.91 22.47 12.26
CA GLY A 517 2.16 22.13 10.86
C GLY A 517 1.12 21.18 10.24
N ARG A 518 1.09 21.12 8.90
CA ARG A 518 0.13 20.33 8.07
C ARG A 518 -0.05 18.84 8.42
N ALA A 519 0.78 18.28 9.29
CA ALA A 519 0.65 16.91 9.77
C ALA A 519 -0.54 16.73 10.72
N PHE A 520 -0.87 17.74 11.53
CA PHE A 520 -1.97 17.67 12.51
C PHE A 520 -3.29 18.03 11.83
N ASN A 521 -4.22 17.07 11.73
CA ASN A 521 -5.47 17.26 10.99
C ASN A 521 -6.52 16.19 11.34
N ASP A 522 -7.51 16.54 12.16
CA ASP A 522 -8.56 15.57 12.55
C ASP A 522 -9.51 15.22 11.39
N ALA A 523 -9.67 16.10 10.39
CA ALA A 523 -10.44 15.80 9.17
C ALA A 523 -9.72 14.84 8.18
N ARG A 524 -8.46 14.49 8.46
CA ARG A 524 -7.70 13.39 7.81
C ARG A 524 -7.48 12.21 8.75
N TRP A 525 -8.00 12.26 9.98
CA TRP A 525 -7.84 11.20 10.95
C TRP A 525 -8.77 10.03 10.65
N VAL A 526 -8.21 8.84 10.88
CA VAL A 526 -8.83 7.52 10.93
C VAL A 526 -8.03 6.75 11.98
N ILE A 527 -8.54 5.61 12.45
CA ILE A 527 -8.09 5.01 13.73
C ILE A 527 -6.59 4.64 13.78
N HIS A 528 -5.89 4.63 12.65
CA HIS A 528 -4.42 4.67 12.57
C HIS A 528 -3.92 6.02 12.05
N HIS A 529 -2.88 6.57 12.68
CA HIS A 529 -2.22 7.81 12.28
C HIS A 529 -0.78 7.54 11.78
N GLY A 530 -0.04 8.59 11.38
CA GLY A 530 1.36 8.48 10.97
C GLY A 530 2.29 8.02 12.10
N MET A 531 3.36 7.30 11.75
CA MET A 531 4.30 6.70 12.70
C MET A 531 5.18 7.77 13.36
N ILE A 532 5.21 7.75 14.69
CA ILE A 532 5.91 8.71 15.56
C ILE A 532 6.53 7.96 16.75
N PRO A 533 7.53 8.53 17.44
CA PRO A 533 7.95 8.02 18.74
C PRO A 533 6.84 8.18 19.78
N THR A 534 6.89 7.38 20.84
CA THR A 534 6.05 7.52 22.04
C THR A 534 6.80 8.28 23.14
N ARG A 535 6.19 8.36 24.33
CA ARG A 535 6.83 8.89 25.55
C ARG A 535 7.66 7.86 26.33
N ALA A 536 7.88 6.66 25.77
CA ALA A 536 8.62 5.59 26.45
C ALA A 536 10.13 5.90 26.48
N ARG A 537 10.76 5.79 27.66
CA ARG A 537 12.22 5.89 27.81
C ARG A 537 12.92 4.57 27.48
N LEU A 538 14.09 4.65 26.85
CA LEU A 538 14.89 3.50 26.42
C LEU A 538 15.62 2.88 27.63
N GLN A 539 15.07 1.82 28.20
CA GLN A 539 15.65 1.14 29.36
C GLN A 539 16.85 0.26 28.99
N THR A 540 18.06 0.82 29.15
CA THR A 540 19.41 0.19 29.34
C THR A 540 19.91 -0.91 28.39
N ALA A 541 19.07 -1.62 27.66
CA ALA A 541 19.48 -2.55 26.61
C ALA A 541 19.69 -1.79 25.29
N GLN A 542 20.87 -1.96 24.68
CA GLN A 542 21.14 -1.41 23.36
C GLN A 542 20.21 -2.04 22.32
N LEU A 543 19.49 -1.20 21.56
CA LEU A 543 18.70 -1.65 20.41
C LEU A 543 19.62 -2.25 19.34
N PRO A 544 19.26 -3.40 18.71
CA PRO A 544 19.94 -3.88 17.52
C PRO A 544 20.03 -2.78 16.45
N LEU A 545 21.17 -2.67 15.75
CA LEU A 545 21.52 -1.51 14.91
C LEU A 545 20.37 -1.01 14.00
N ILE A 546 19.68 -1.93 13.31
CA ILE A 546 18.53 -1.62 12.45
C ILE A 546 17.41 -0.90 13.23
N GLN A 547 17.08 -1.38 14.43
CA GLN A 547 16.05 -0.79 15.29
C GLN A 547 16.48 0.60 15.79
N CYS A 548 17.75 0.77 16.19
CA CYS A 548 18.30 2.06 16.59
C CYS A 548 18.21 3.08 15.44
N GLN A 549 18.67 2.73 14.25
CA GLN A 549 18.65 3.61 13.07
C GLN A 549 17.23 3.96 12.60
N LEU A 550 16.30 3.00 12.58
CA LEU A 550 14.90 3.28 12.24
C LEU A 550 14.24 4.20 13.28
N TYR A 551 14.49 3.98 14.57
CA TYR A 551 14.00 4.87 15.63
C TYR A 551 14.55 6.29 15.44
N ALA A 552 15.86 6.44 15.18
CA ALA A 552 16.52 7.71 14.93
C ALA A 552 15.99 8.47 13.69
N LEU A 553 15.54 7.75 12.65
CA LEU A 553 14.84 8.34 11.50
C LEU A 553 13.41 8.79 11.84
N ILE A 554 12.65 7.96 12.57
CA ILE A 554 11.27 8.27 13.01
C ILE A 554 11.26 9.50 13.93
N CYS A 555 12.21 9.57 14.87
CA CYS A 555 12.39 10.71 15.78
C CYS A 555 12.76 12.01 15.05
N ARG A 556 13.68 11.96 14.06
CA ARG A 556 14.02 13.13 13.23
C ARG A 556 12.81 13.66 12.46
N VAL A 557 12.02 12.78 11.82
CA VAL A 557 10.82 13.19 11.09
C VAL A 557 9.75 13.75 12.04
N PHE A 558 9.62 13.23 13.26
CA PHE A 558 8.69 13.81 14.24
C PHE A 558 9.14 15.19 14.75
N THR A 559 10.41 15.34 15.13
CA THR A 559 10.98 16.63 15.60
C THR A 559 10.91 17.70 14.50
N ALA A 560 11.10 17.30 13.23
CA ALA A 560 10.94 18.18 12.07
C ALA A 560 9.54 18.80 11.91
N GLN A 561 8.48 18.28 12.55
CA GLN A 561 7.15 18.90 12.49
C GLN A 561 7.04 20.21 13.30
N PHE A 562 8.04 20.48 14.15
CA PHE A 562 8.12 21.63 15.06
C PHE A 562 9.31 22.55 14.70
N HIS A 563 9.78 22.44 13.46
CA HIS A 563 10.84 23.26 12.89
C HIS A 563 10.30 24.02 11.68
N PRO A 564 10.85 25.21 11.34
CA PRO A 564 10.36 26.00 10.22
C PRO A 564 10.55 25.29 8.88
N ASP A 565 9.73 25.70 7.90
CA ASP A 565 9.90 25.37 6.48
C ASP A 565 11.35 25.60 6.05
N ALA A 566 11.86 24.73 5.17
CA ALA A 566 13.14 24.93 4.51
C ALA A 566 12.91 25.66 3.19
N ASP A 567 13.69 26.70 2.91
CA ASP A 567 13.55 27.47 1.67
C ASP A 567 14.67 27.12 0.70
N VAL A 568 14.31 26.86 -0.57
CA VAL A 568 15.27 26.73 -1.68
C VAL A 568 15.07 27.92 -2.61
N LEU A 569 16.14 28.66 -2.87
CA LEU A 569 16.09 29.83 -3.75
C LEU A 569 16.17 29.35 -5.20
N HIS A 570 15.04 29.36 -5.91
CA HIS A 570 15.01 29.16 -7.35
C HIS A 570 15.38 30.45 -8.06
N ILE A 571 16.37 30.40 -8.94
CA ILE A 571 16.92 31.55 -9.65
C ILE A 571 16.67 31.34 -11.15
N HIS A 572 16.00 32.31 -11.77
CA HIS A 572 15.72 32.33 -13.20
C HIS A 572 16.35 33.59 -13.81
N LEU A 573 17.30 33.40 -14.74
CA LEU A 573 17.93 34.48 -15.49
C LEU A 573 17.45 34.45 -16.95
N GLU A 574 17.01 35.58 -17.50
CA GLU A 574 17.01 35.79 -18.95
C GLU A 574 18.25 36.60 -19.33
N VAL A 575 18.96 36.16 -20.36
CA VAL A 575 20.10 36.85 -20.97
C VAL A 575 19.76 37.15 -22.42
N ALA A 576 19.88 38.41 -22.81
CA ALA A 576 19.78 38.84 -24.21
C ALA A 576 21.16 38.71 -24.87
N VAL A 577 21.25 37.98 -25.99
CA VAL A 577 22.48 37.81 -26.78
C VAL A 577 22.10 37.86 -28.26
N ALA A 578 22.67 38.77 -29.05
CA ALA A 578 22.38 38.92 -30.49
C ALA A 578 20.87 39.02 -30.85
N ASN A 579 20.11 39.77 -30.03
CA ASN A 579 18.64 39.90 -30.08
C ASN A 579 17.83 38.62 -29.78
N GLU A 580 18.48 37.54 -29.37
CA GLU A 580 17.87 36.28 -28.96
C GLU A 580 17.89 36.14 -27.43
N ARG A 581 16.96 35.36 -26.88
CA ARG A 581 16.85 35.16 -25.41
C ARG A 581 17.32 33.78 -25.00
N PHE A 582 18.15 33.73 -23.97
CA PHE A 582 18.68 32.51 -23.36
C PHE A 582 18.26 32.49 -21.89
N ALA A 583 17.72 31.36 -21.43
CA ALA A 583 17.27 31.18 -20.06
C ALA A 583 18.25 30.30 -19.28
N ALA A 584 18.58 30.70 -18.05
CA ALA A 584 19.27 29.86 -17.08
C ALA A 584 18.36 29.69 -15.85
N ASP A 585 18.11 28.43 -15.48
CA ASP A 585 17.34 28.03 -14.31
C ASP A 585 18.27 27.24 -13.38
N GLY A 586 18.29 27.59 -12.10
CA GLY A 586 19.11 26.91 -11.11
C GLY A 586 18.71 27.22 -9.68
N ARG A 587 19.46 26.68 -8.71
CA ARG A 587 19.10 26.76 -7.29
C ARG A 587 20.25 27.26 -6.42
N GLN A 588 19.90 27.89 -5.29
CA GLN A 588 20.79 28.10 -4.15
C GLN A 588 20.12 27.63 -2.85
N PRO A 589 20.90 27.17 -1.86
CA PRO A 589 20.40 26.96 -0.50
C PRO A 589 19.83 28.27 0.06
N GLY A 590 18.56 28.24 0.50
CA GLY A 590 17.99 29.30 1.33
C GLY A 590 18.14 28.94 2.81
N GLN A 591 17.11 29.20 3.61
CA GLN A 591 17.11 28.80 5.01
C GLN A 591 16.99 27.27 5.13
N PRO A 592 17.85 26.59 5.90
CA PRO A 592 17.84 25.12 5.97
C PRO A 592 16.60 24.55 6.66
N GLY A 593 16.00 25.30 7.60
CA GLY A 593 14.83 24.88 8.37
C GLY A 593 14.97 23.46 8.92
N TRP A 594 13.90 22.68 8.83
CA TRP A 594 13.88 21.26 9.21
C TRP A 594 14.94 20.37 8.52
N ARG A 595 15.54 20.77 7.37
CA ARG A 595 16.58 19.96 6.68
C ARG A 595 17.85 19.84 7.54
N ALA A 596 18.07 20.76 8.46
CA ALA A 596 19.21 20.74 9.40
C ALA A 596 19.27 19.45 10.25
N LEU A 597 18.11 18.88 10.63
CA LEU A 597 18.06 17.65 11.45
C LEU A 597 18.67 16.42 10.74
N PHE A 598 18.73 16.46 9.40
CA PHE A 598 19.22 15.36 8.56
C PHE A 598 20.64 15.62 8.03
N ALA A 599 20.97 16.88 7.71
CA ALA A 599 22.20 17.26 6.99
C ALA A 599 23.50 16.66 7.56
N HIS A 600 23.67 16.67 8.89
CA HIS A 600 24.91 16.21 9.54
C HIS A 600 24.96 14.70 9.87
N HIS A 601 23.82 14.01 9.85
CA HIS A 601 23.70 12.64 10.38
C HIS A 601 23.25 11.61 9.32
N CYS A 602 22.43 12.06 8.37
CA CYS A 602 21.89 11.24 7.30
C CYS A 602 21.58 12.12 6.06
N PRO A 603 22.58 12.81 5.47
CA PRO A 603 22.36 13.70 4.33
C PRO A 603 21.68 13.01 3.13
N ALA A 604 21.91 11.71 2.96
CA ALA A 604 21.20 10.87 1.98
C ALA A 604 19.66 10.91 2.12
N ALA A 605 19.12 11.19 3.32
CA ALA A 605 17.67 11.36 3.54
C ALA A 605 17.10 12.56 2.77
N LEU A 606 17.86 13.65 2.66
CA LEU A 606 17.38 14.89 2.04
C LEU A 606 17.05 14.71 0.55
N ALA A 607 17.69 13.76 -0.13
CA ALA A 607 17.38 13.42 -1.52
C ALA A 607 16.08 12.61 -1.71
N GLU A 608 15.39 12.20 -0.62
CA GLU A 608 13.99 11.72 -0.68
C GLU A 608 12.99 12.90 -0.72
N TRP A 609 13.44 14.10 -0.39
CA TRP A 609 12.66 15.34 -0.29
C TRP A 609 13.35 16.49 -1.04
N ASP A 610 14.00 16.16 -2.15
CA ASP A 610 14.44 17.15 -3.13
C ASP A 610 13.56 17.05 -4.37
N ASP A 611 12.88 18.15 -4.69
CA ASP A 611 11.96 18.23 -5.83
C ASP A 611 12.70 18.29 -7.18
N ASP A 612 14.01 18.57 -7.19
CA ASP A 612 14.87 18.40 -8.38
C ASP A 612 16.36 18.20 -7.99
N PRO A 613 16.82 16.94 -7.84
CA PRO A 613 18.21 16.64 -7.50
C PRO A 613 19.20 16.84 -8.66
N ASN A 614 18.74 17.29 -9.85
CA ASN A 614 19.60 17.56 -11.01
C ASN A 614 19.76 19.07 -11.27
N ALA A 615 19.18 19.93 -10.43
CA ALA A 615 19.25 21.37 -10.60
C ALA A 615 20.67 21.91 -10.35
N GLU A 616 21.24 22.60 -11.35
CA GLU A 616 22.57 23.21 -11.26
C GLU A 616 22.58 24.39 -10.26
N PRO A 617 23.71 24.63 -9.55
CA PRO A 617 23.88 25.83 -8.74
C PRO A 617 24.03 27.07 -9.64
N LEU A 618 23.20 28.09 -9.41
CA LEU A 618 23.20 29.33 -10.20
C LEU A 618 23.22 30.54 -9.28
N ALA A 619 24.04 31.55 -9.58
CA ALA A 619 24.04 32.81 -8.85
C ALA A 619 23.00 33.79 -9.41
N ALA A 620 22.32 34.53 -8.54
CA ALA A 620 21.51 35.67 -8.96
C ALA A 620 22.43 36.80 -9.48
N LEU A 621 22.11 37.36 -10.64
CA LEU A 621 22.89 38.43 -11.28
C LEU A 621 22.03 39.70 -11.47
N PRO A 622 22.53 40.90 -11.15
CA PRO A 622 21.81 42.14 -11.41
C PRO A 622 21.41 42.29 -12.88
N VAL A 623 20.21 42.82 -13.13
CA VAL A 623 19.78 43.22 -14.48
C VAL A 623 20.73 44.31 -14.99
N GLY A 624 21.18 44.19 -16.24
CA GLY A 624 22.24 45.01 -16.82
C GLY A 624 23.65 44.43 -16.67
N THR A 625 23.84 43.30 -15.96
CA THR A 625 25.15 42.63 -15.89
C THR A 625 25.59 42.18 -17.29
N LEU A 626 26.76 42.66 -17.73
CA LEU A 626 27.39 42.25 -18.98
C LEU A 626 28.00 40.85 -18.84
N VAL A 627 27.80 40.01 -19.85
CA VAL A 627 28.34 38.64 -19.92
C VAL A 627 29.00 38.38 -21.27
N SER A 628 30.02 37.53 -21.27
CA SER A 628 30.78 37.13 -22.47
C SER A 628 30.46 35.69 -22.85
N VAL A 629 30.14 35.43 -24.12
CA VAL A 629 29.96 34.06 -24.63
C VAL A 629 31.34 33.41 -24.76
N ARG A 630 31.53 32.26 -24.10
CA ARG A 630 32.77 31.46 -24.14
C ARG A 630 32.65 30.24 -25.03
N ASP A 631 31.48 29.62 -25.06
CA ASP A 631 31.12 28.58 -26.02
C ASP A 631 29.63 28.71 -26.39
N ALA A 632 29.28 28.18 -27.57
CA ALA A 632 27.93 28.01 -28.04
C ALA A 632 27.77 26.55 -28.55
N ALA A 633 27.29 25.66 -27.70
CA ALA A 633 27.11 24.25 -27.99
C ALA A 633 25.74 23.98 -28.63
N HIS A 634 25.73 23.51 -29.88
CA HIS A 634 24.56 22.87 -30.47
C HIS A 634 24.66 21.36 -30.24
N THR A 635 23.87 20.84 -29.31
CA THR A 635 23.80 19.41 -29.02
C THR A 635 22.50 18.80 -29.53
N THR A 636 22.51 17.49 -29.73
CA THR A 636 21.32 16.71 -30.12
C THR A 636 21.04 15.63 -29.10
N GLY A 637 19.83 15.66 -28.53
CA GLY A 637 19.28 14.58 -27.73
C GLY A 637 18.32 13.69 -28.53
N GLN A 638 17.91 12.59 -27.94
CA GLN A 638 16.80 11.75 -28.41
C GLN A 638 15.79 11.60 -27.29
N THR A 639 14.49 11.71 -27.58
CA THR A 639 13.46 11.44 -26.57
C THR A 639 13.52 9.96 -26.16
N GLN A 640 13.65 9.71 -24.86
CA GLN A 640 13.66 8.35 -24.30
C GLN A 640 12.26 7.96 -23.80
N PRO A 641 11.85 6.69 -23.92
CA PRO A 641 10.62 6.21 -23.31
C PRO A 641 10.79 6.09 -21.79
N ALA A 642 9.68 6.12 -21.06
CA ALA A 642 9.71 5.97 -19.61
C ALA A 642 10.48 4.69 -19.17
N PRO A 643 11.26 4.74 -18.07
CA PRO A 643 12.03 3.59 -17.60
C PRO A 643 11.11 2.45 -17.15
N ARG A 644 11.65 1.23 -17.10
CA ARG A 644 10.96 0.10 -16.46
C ARG A 644 10.73 0.39 -14.97
N TYR A 645 9.68 -0.20 -14.42
CA TYR A 645 9.41 -0.05 -13.00
C TYR A 645 10.38 -0.90 -12.19
N THR A 646 11.29 -0.30 -11.41
CA THR A 646 11.87 -0.99 -10.24
C THR A 646 10.79 -1.23 -9.18
N GLN A 647 10.99 -2.17 -8.25
CA GLN A 647 10.05 -2.40 -7.15
C GLN A 647 9.66 -1.10 -6.41
N ARG A 648 10.63 -0.20 -6.11
CA ARG A 648 10.38 1.09 -5.46
C ARG A 648 9.42 1.96 -6.29
N SER A 649 9.71 2.13 -7.58
CA SER A 649 8.87 2.94 -8.48
C SER A 649 7.50 2.33 -8.76
N LEU A 650 7.37 1.00 -8.72
CA LEU A 650 6.09 0.31 -8.81
C LEU A 650 5.21 0.60 -7.60
N MET A 651 5.74 0.52 -6.37
CA MET A 651 4.95 0.85 -5.17
C MET A 651 4.54 2.33 -5.16
N GLY A 652 5.43 3.24 -5.58
CA GLY A 652 5.09 4.65 -5.77
C GLY A 652 3.97 4.86 -6.79
N ALA A 653 4.03 4.17 -7.93
CA ALA A 653 2.97 4.22 -8.94
C ALA A 653 1.64 3.63 -8.43
N LEU A 654 1.67 2.52 -7.69
CA LEU A 654 0.48 1.90 -7.09
C LEU A 654 -0.23 2.84 -6.11
N ALA A 655 0.52 3.65 -5.34
CA ALA A 655 -0.03 4.64 -4.41
C ALA A 655 -0.66 5.86 -5.11
N ASP A 656 -0.12 6.26 -6.27
CA ASP A 656 -0.59 7.42 -7.06
C ASP A 656 -1.42 7.01 -8.31
N LEU A 657 -1.94 5.78 -8.33
CA LEU A 657 -2.72 5.21 -9.43
C LEU A 657 -3.98 6.02 -9.80
N GLY A 658 -4.42 6.92 -8.92
CA GLY A 658 -5.49 7.88 -9.22
C GLY A 658 -5.19 8.76 -10.45
N ARG A 659 -3.92 8.95 -10.84
CA ARG A 659 -3.57 9.70 -12.07
C ARG A 659 -3.90 8.95 -13.37
N GLU A 660 -4.02 7.62 -13.35
CA GLU A 660 -4.43 6.83 -14.52
C GLU A 660 -5.96 6.79 -14.71
N VAL A 661 -6.73 7.36 -13.78
CA VAL A 661 -8.20 7.28 -13.74
C VAL A 661 -8.83 8.63 -14.06
N CYS A 662 -9.59 8.70 -15.15
CA CYS A 662 -10.25 9.93 -15.61
C CYS A 662 -11.50 10.31 -14.78
N ASP A 663 -12.15 9.34 -14.13
CA ASP A 663 -13.30 9.60 -13.27
C ASP A 663 -12.83 10.15 -11.91
N ALA A 664 -13.24 11.38 -11.59
CA ALA A 664 -12.82 12.08 -10.38
C ALA A 664 -13.29 11.40 -9.07
N ARG A 665 -14.41 10.68 -9.07
CA ARG A 665 -14.94 9.95 -7.91
C ARG A 665 -14.11 8.69 -7.65
N LEU A 666 -13.75 7.95 -8.71
CA LEU A 666 -12.87 6.79 -8.64
C LEU A 666 -11.43 7.20 -8.28
N GLN A 667 -10.92 8.28 -8.85
CA GLN A 667 -9.63 8.88 -8.49
C GLN A 667 -9.58 9.27 -7.01
N ALA A 668 -10.62 9.94 -6.49
CA ALA A 668 -10.72 10.31 -5.08
C ALA A 668 -10.75 9.07 -4.17
N ALA A 669 -11.45 8.01 -4.58
CA ALA A 669 -11.50 6.75 -3.83
C ALA A 669 -10.14 6.05 -3.73
N LEU A 670 -9.39 5.95 -4.84
CA LEU A 670 -8.02 5.41 -4.83
C LEU A 670 -7.09 6.25 -3.95
N LYS A 671 -7.20 7.59 -4.02
CA LYS A 671 -6.41 8.50 -3.18
C LYS A 671 -6.72 8.35 -1.69
N ALA A 672 -7.98 8.10 -1.34
CA ALA A 672 -8.40 7.82 0.05
C ALA A 672 -8.01 6.40 0.52
N ALA A 673 -7.93 5.43 -0.38
CA ALA A 673 -7.51 4.05 -0.11
C ALA A 673 -5.98 3.85 -0.16
N HIS A 674 -5.19 4.90 -0.38
CA HIS A 674 -3.74 4.85 -0.61
C HIS A 674 -3.31 3.94 -1.78
N GLY A 675 -4.12 3.88 -2.84
CA GLY A 675 -3.82 3.14 -4.06
C GLY A 675 -4.52 1.78 -4.16
N VAL A 676 -3.78 0.74 -4.59
CA VAL A 676 -4.31 -0.61 -4.81
C VAL A 676 -3.65 -1.64 -3.90
N GLY A 677 -4.39 -2.12 -2.91
CA GLY A 677 -3.85 -2.98 -1.84
C GLY A 677 -2.99 -2.21 -0.82
N THR A 678 -2.58 -2.87 0.26
CA THR A 678 -1.65 -2.29 1.25
C THR A 678 -0.21 -2.72 0.97
N ASP A 679 0.78 -1.92 1.39
CA ASP A 679 2.23 -2.12 1.19
C ASP A 679 2.65 -3.60 1.37
N THR A 680 2.27 -4.20 2.51
CA THR A 680 2.54 -5.60 2.88
C THR A 680 1.95 -6.62 1.90
N THR A 681 0.80 -6.31 1.30
CA THR A 681 0.17 -7.16 0.27
C THR A 681 0.75 -6.94 -1.12
N GLN A 682 1.13 -5.71 -1.47
CA GLN A 682 1.69 -5.37 -2.78
C GLN A 682 3.02 -6.09 -3.00
N ALA A 683 3.94 -6.04 -2.02
CA ALA A 683 5.23 -6.74 -2.08
C ALA A 683 5.05 -8.27 -2.24
N ARG A 684 4.15 -8.89 -1.45
CA ARG A 684 3.84 -10.32 -1.56
C ARG A 684 3.23 -10.69 -2.92
N ILE A 685 2.40 -9.82 -3.50
CA ILE A 685 1.74 -10.07 -4.79
C ILE A 685 2.72 -9.89 -5.96
N LEU A 686 3.67 -8.95 -5.85
CA LEU A 686 4.80 -8.82 -6.79
C LEU A 686 5.67 -10.09 -6.77
N GLN A 687 6.05 -10.59 -5.58
CA GLN A 687 6.82 -11.84 -5.48
C GLN A 687 6.06 -13.00 -6.14
N GLN A 688 4.76 -13.16 -5.87
CA GLN A 688 3.94 -14.18 -6.52
C GLN A 688 3.71 -13.99 -8.04
N LEU A 689 4.13 -12.87 -8.65
CA LEU A 689 4.16 -12.70 -10.10
C LEU A 689 5.53 -13.07 -10.70
N LEU A 690 6.61 -12.88 -9.92
CA LEU A 690 7.95 -13.36 -10.23
C LEU A 690 8.01 -14.90 -10.08
N ASP A 691 7.51 -15.45 -8.98
CA ASP A 691 7.45 -16.91 -8.71
C ASP A 691 6.64 -17.68 -9.76
N GLN A 692 5.62 -17.04 -10.34
CA GLN A 692 4.78 -17.60 -11.41
C GLN A 692 5.42 -17.45 -12.81
N GLY A 693 6.58 -16.80 -12.92
CA GLY A 693 7.22 -16.48 -14.19
C GLY A 693 6.39 -15.54 -15.08
N ALA A 694 5.49 -14.73 -14.51
CA ALA A 694 4.70 -13.74 -15.24
C ALA A 694 5.44 -12.40 -15.39
N LEU A 695 6.22 -12.03 -14.37
CA LEU A 695 7.18 -10.93 -14.42
C LEU A 695 8.60 -11.48 -14.29
N ALA A 696 9.58 -10.70 -14.75
CA ALA A 696 10.99 -10.90 -14.49
C ALA A 696 11.67 -9.53 -14.26
N THR A 697 12.88 -9.56 -13.71
CA THR A 697 13.75 -8.38 -13.59
C THR A 697 14.86 -8.42 -14.64
N ASP A 698 15.32 -7.26 -15.09
CA ASP A 698 16.64 -7.10 -15.70
C ASP A 698 17.72 -6.85 -14.62
N ALA A 699 18.99 -6.66 -15.04
CA ALA A 699 20.13 -6.55 -14.13
C ALA A 699 20.04 -5.34 -13.17
N ASP A 700 19.38 -4.26 -13.60
CA ASP A 700 19.17 -3.04 -12.82
C ASP A 700 17.92 -3.12 -11.91
N GLY A 701 17.28 -4.30 -11.83
CA GLY A 701 16.05 -4.52 -11.06
C GLY A 701 14.79 -3.96 -11.72
N GLY A 702 14.84 -3.62 -13.01
CA GLY A 702 13.71 -3.17 -13.81
C GLY A 702 12.74 -4.32 -14.13
N LEU A 703 11.49 -4.20 -13.71
CA LEU A 703 10.45 -5.19 -13.97
C LEU A 703 9.98 -5.13 -15.42
N TRP A 704 9.89 -6.30 -16.05
CA TRP A 704 9.33 -6.49 -17.38
C TRP A 704 8.43 -7.74 -17.44
N PRO A 705 7.44 -7.79 -18.35
CA PRO A 705 6.53 -8.91 -18.48
C PRO A 705 7.13 -10.01 -19.36
N THR A 706 7.11 -11.25 -18.88
CA THR A 706 7.48 -12.40 -19.71
C THR A 706 6.44 -12.62 -20.81
N ALA A 707 6.74 -13.45 -21.81
CA ALA A 707 5.74 -13.86 -22.80
C ALA A 707 4.48 -14.48 -22.15
N ALA A 708 4.65 -15.26 -21.07
CA ALA A 708 3.55 -15.81 -20.29
C ALA A 708 2.76 -14.74 -19.52
N GLY A 709 3.43 -13.73 -18.96
CA GLY A 709 2.79 -12.59 -18.31
C GLY A 709 2.00 -11.69 -19.27
N ALA A 710 2.54 -11.43 -20.46
CA ALA A 710 1.85 -10.69 -21.51
C ALA A 710 0.60 -11.46 -22.00
N ALA A 711 0.72 -12.78 -22.25
CA ALA A 711 -0.42 -13.62 -22.61
C ALA A 711 -1.47 -13.71 -21.49
N LEU A 712 -1.06 -13.77 -20.22
CA LEU A 712 -1.98 -13.71 -19.07
C LEU A 712 -2.69 -12.36 -18.98
N HIS A 713 -2.00 -11.25 -19.26
CA HIS A 713 -2.62 -9.93 -19.31
C HIS A 713 -3.68 -9.84 -20.42
N ASP A 714 -3.34 -10.26 -21.64
CA ASP A 714 -4.24 -10.13 -22.79
C ASP A 714 -5.42 -11.11 -22.74
N ALA A 715 -5.28 -12.21 -22.01
CA ALA A 715 -6.39 -13.12 -21.72
C ALA A 715 -7.39 -12.55 -20.68
N LEU A 716 -7.06 -11.46 -19.98
CA LEU A 716 -7.91 -10.85 -18.97
C LEU A 716 -8.56 -9.56 -19.51
N PRO A 717 -9.86 -9.31 -19.22
CA PRO A 717 -10.51 -8.08 -19.63
C PRO A 717 -9.94 -6.88 -18.85
N ALA A 718 -9.94 -5.71 -19.49
CA ALA A 718 -9.30 -4.49 -18.97
C ALA A 718 -9.77 -4.09 -17.55
N ILE A 719 -11.01 -4.41 -17.16
CA ILE A 719 -11.57 -4.20 -15.80
C ILE A 719 -10.82 -4.97 -14.69
N ILE A 720 -9.99 -5.96 -15.04
CA ILE A 720 -9.14 -6.73 -14.10
C ILE A 720 -7.68 -6.22 -14.12
N THR A 721 -7.23 -5.59 -15.21
CA THR A 721 -5.83 -5.13 -15.39
C THR A 721 -5.63 -3.62 -15.20
N ARG A 722 -6.68 -2.93 -14.76
CA ARG A 722 -6.74 -1.49 -14.49
C ARG A 722 -7.45 -1.21 -13.14
N PRO A 723 -7.22 -0.05 -12.49
CA PRO A 723 -7.58 0.15 -11.09
C PRO A 723 -9.05 0.55 -10.81
N GLU A 724 -9.85 0.85 -11.84
CA GLU A 724 -11.20 1.41 -11.72
C GLU A 724 -12.14 0.47 -10.95
N LEU A 725 -12.00 -0.86 -11.13
CA LEU A 725 -12.74 -1.86 -10.37
C LEU A 725 -12.43 -1.81 -8.86
N HIS A 726 -11.17 -1.57 -8.49
CA HIS A 726 -10.79 -1.43 -7.08
C HIS A 726 -11.34 -0.13 -6.49
N ALA A 727 -11.29 0.96 -7.25
CA ALA A 727 -11.86 2.24 -6.86
C ALA A 727 -13.37 2.13 -6.56
N ALA A 728 -14.13 1.47 -7.46
CA ALA A 728 -15.55 1.22 -7.29
C ALA A 728 -15.85 0.34 -6.05
N TRP A 729 -15.03 -0.69 -5.81
CA TRP A 729 -15.19 -1.57 -4.65
C TRP A 729 -14.85 -0.88 -3.33
N GLU A 730 -13.81 -0.04 -3.25
CA GLU A 730 -13.54 0.74 -2.04
C GLU A 730 -14.65 1.78 -1.75
N ILE A 731 -15.26 2.39 -2.77
CA ILE A 731 -16.47 3.25 -2.58
C ILE A 731 -17.60 2.45 -1.95
N MET A 732 -17.88 1.24 -2.45
CA MET A 732 -18.94 0.38 -1.92
C MET A 732 -18.62 -0.11 -0.50
N TRP A 733 -17.40 -0.56 -0.22
CA TRP A 733 -17.02 -0.97 1.13
C TRP A 733 -17.12 0.21 2.11
N GLN A 734 -16.76 1.43 1.71
CA GLN A 734 -16.97 2.62 2.53
C GLN A 734 -18.45 2.97 2.76
N SER A 735 -19.37 2.71 1.82
CA SER A 735 -20.82 2.89 2.09
C SER A 735 -21.35 1.82 3.03
N VAL A 736 -20.86 0.58 2.96
CA VAL A 736 -21.17 -0.45 3.97
C VAL A 736 -20.68 -0.06 5.37
N VAL A 737 -19.48 0.51 5.50
CA VAL A 737 -18.98 1.06 6.78
C VAL A 737 -19.89 2.16 7.34
N ARG A 738 -20.45 3.01 6.47
CA ARG A 738 -21.42 4.05 6.84
C ARG A 738 -22.88 3.57 6.94
N GLY A 739 -23.14 2.27 6.82
CA GLY A 739 -24.50 1.71 6.84
C GLY A 739 -25.37 2.02 5.60
N THR A 740 -24.86 2.72 4.59
CA THR A 740 -25.60 3.16 3.39
C THR A 740 -25.35 2.31 2.15
N GLY A 741 -24.63 1.19 2.27
CA GLY A 741 -24.27 0.31 1.15
C GLY A 741 -25.28 -0.81 0.87
N ASP A 742 -25.82 -0.85 -0.35
CA ASP A 742 -26.66 -1.93 -0.88
C ASP A 742 -25.82 -3.17 -1.23
N ILE A 743 -25.72 -4.10 -0.28
CA ILE A 743 -24.97 -5.36 -0.44
C ILE A 743 -25.60 -6.28 -1.51
N PRO A 744 -26.92 -6.53 -1.56
CA PRO A 744 -27.55 -7.31 -2.63
C PRO A 744 -27.19 -6.83 -4.04
N SER A 745 -27.27 -5.52 -4.31
CA SER A 745 -26.89 -4.96 -5.62
C SER A 745 -25.41 -5.14 -5.93
N PHE A 746 -24.52 -4.95 -4.95
CA PHE A 746 -23.10 -5.24 -5.14
C PHE A 746 -22.83 -6.72 -5.44
N LEU A 747 -23.52 -7.67 -4.79
CA LEU A 747 -23.34 -9.10 -5.05
C LEU A 747 -23.80 -9.47 -6.47
N ALA A 748 -24.90 -8.91 -6.95
CA ALA A 748 -25.33 -9.06 -8.35
C ALA A 748 -24.33 -8.45 -9.35
N GLN A 749 -23.75 -7.28 -9.03
CA GLN A 749 -22.70 -6.66 -9.84
C GLN A 749 -21.41 -7.51 -9.87
N LEU A 750 -20.99 -8.06 -8.73
CA LEU A 750 -19.85 -8.96 -8.60
C LEU A 750 -20.04 -10.22 -9.46
N GLU A 751 -21.21 -10.85 -9.41
CA GLU A 751 -21.57 -11.97 -10.28
C GLU A 751 -21.50 -11.58 -11.76
N GLY A 752 -22.07 -10.44 -12.15
CA GLY A 752 -22.03 -9.92 -13.52
C GLY A 752 -20.60 -9.72 -14.03
N VAL A 753 -19.74 -9.06 -13.23
CA VAL A 753 -18.32 -8.86 -13.56
C VAL A 753 -17.59 -10.19 -13.74
N VAL A 754 -17.83 -11.17 -12.85
CA VAL A 754 -17.16 -12.48 -12.94
C VAL A 754 -17.66 -13.31 -14.13
N ARG A 755 -18.97 -13.29 -14.44
CA ARG A 755 -19.50 -13.94 -15.66
C ARG A 755 -18.90 -13.36 -16.93
N VAL A 756 -18.96 -12.03 -17.09
CA VAL A 756 -18.38 -11.32 -18.25
C VAL A 756 -16.87 -11.61 -18.38
N ALA A 757 -16.13 -11.65 -17.27
CA ALA A 757 -14.71 -11.93 -17.29
C ALA A 757 -14.36 -13.40 -17.60
N ILE A 758 -15.14 -14.37 -17.12
CA ILE A 758 -14.99 -15.78 -17.53
C ILE A 758 -15.27 -15.94 -19.02
N ASP A 759 -16.36 -15.35 -19.53
CA ASP A 759 -16.74 -15.50 -20.93
C ASP A 759 -15.78 -14.74 -21.88
N HIS A 760 -15.15 -13.67 -21.40
CA HIS A 760 -13.98 -13.09 -22.05
C HIS A 760 -12.83 -14.12 -22.11
N VAL A 761 -12.37 -14.64 -20.96
CA VAL A 761 -11.28 -15.65 -20.88
C VAL A 761 -11.56 -16.89 -21.74
N ARG A 762 -12.81 -17.37 -21.79
CA ARG A 762 -13.24 -18.53 -22.61
C ARG A 762 -13.09 -18.30 -24.13
N ARG A 763 -13.14 -17.05 -24.60
CA ARG A 763 -12.94 -16.69 -26.02
C ARG A 763 -11.46 -16.52 -26.39
N GLN A 764 -10.58 -16.40 -25.40
CA GLN A 764 -9.16 -16.13 -25.62
C GLN A 764 -8.38 -17.39 -26.02
N ARG A 765 -7.44 -17.24 -26.95
CA ARG A 765 -6.55 -18.32 -27.41
C ARG A 765 -5.16 -18.13 -26.81
N PHE A 766 -4.72 -19.09 -26.00
CA PHE A 766 -3.34 -19.16 -25.54
C PHE A 766 -2.47 -19.78 -26.63
N ALA A 767 -1.29 -19.21 -26.88
CA ALA A 767 -0.29 -19.84 -27.74
C ALA A 767 0.09 -21.23 -27.16
N PRO A 768 0.38 -22.23 -28.01
CA PRO A 768 0.96 -23.50 -27.58
C PRO A 768 2.19 -23.28 -26.70
N ALA A 769 2.32 -24.06 -25.63
CA ALA A 769 3.55 -24.08 -24.84
C ALA A 769 4.74 -24.55 -25.71
N PRO A 770 5.98 -24.12 -25.44
CA PRO A 770 7.15 -24.57 -26.19
C PRO A 770 7.24 -26.11 -26.23
N GLY A 771 7.38 -26.67 -27.43
CA GLY A 771 7.40 -28.13 -27.66
C GLY A 771 6.02 -28.82 -27.70
N ALA A 772 4.91 -28.13 -27.36
CA ALA A 772 3.58 -28.72 -27.38
C ALA A 772 3.02 -28.80 -28.82
N GLN A 773 2.88 -30.03 -29.34
CA GLN A 773 2.35 -30.26 -30.69
C GLN A 773 0.83 -30.00 -30.75
N PRO A 774 0.33 -29.18 -31.70
CA PRO A 774 -1.11 -28.99 -31.89
C PRO A 774 -1.85 -30.30 -32.19
N CYS A 775 -3.08 -30.44 -31.68
CA CYS A 775 -3.91 -31.62 -31.90
C CYS A 775 -4.43 -31.68 -33.35
N PRO A 776 -4.02 -32.66 -34.17
CA PRO A 776 -4.38 -32.69 -35.59
C PRO A 776 -5.89 -32.81 -35.85
N TYR A 777 -6.63 -33.41 -34.92
CA TYR A 777 -8.08 -33.65 -35.07
C TYR A 777 -8.94 -32.40 -34.86
N CYS A 778 -8.54 -31.46 -33.99
CA CYS A 778 -9.39 -30.32 -33.62
C CYS A 778 -8.75 -28.94 -33.74
N GLY A 779 -7.42 -28.82 -33.83
CA GLY A 779 -6.67 -27.55 -33.89
C GLY A 779 -6.74 -26.67 -32.63
N GLY A 780 -7.82 -26.69 -31.87
CA GLY A 780 -8.05 -25.89 -30.66
C GLY A 780 -7.42 -26.42 -29.36
N GLY A 781 -6.42 -27.30 -29.48
CA GLY A 781 -5.70 -27.90 -28.35
C GLY A 781 -4.36 -28.47 -28.79
N VAL A 782 -3.63 -29.08 -27.85
CA VAL A 782 -2.34 -29.76 -28.08
C VAL A 782 -2.45 -31.23 -27.70
N LEU A 783 -1.51 -32.05 -28.17
CA LEU A 783 -1.34 -33.41 -27.71
C LEU A 783 -0.59 -33.39 -26.36
N VAL A 784 -1.06 -34.16 -25.39
CA VAL A 784 -0.40 -34.34 -24.08
C VAL A 784 -0.25 -35.83 -23.77
N PRO A 785 0.87 -36.24 -23.15
CA PRO A 785 1.07 -37.63 -22.76
C PRO A 785 0.11 -37.99 -21.62
N ARG A 786 -0.40 -39.21 -21.66
CA ARG A 786 -1.34 -39.81 -20.71
C ARG A 786 -0.97 -41.28 -20.53
N ASN A 787 -1.47 -41.90 -19.47
CA ASN A 787 -1.28 -43.34 -19.23
C ASN A 787 -2.65 -43.98 -18.94
N SER A 788 -2.89 -45.16 -19.49
CA SER A 788 -4.11 -45.94 -19.35
C SER A 788 -3.78 -47.30 -18.74
N PRO A 789 -4.36 -47.67 -17.58
CA PRO A 789 -4.13 -48.98 -16.95
C PRO A 789 -4.43 -50.21 -17.81
N LYS A 790 -5.14 -50.04 -18.95
CA LYS A 790 -5.46 -51.12 -19.89
C LYS A 790 -4.65 -51.09 -21.19
N SER A 791 -3.90 -50.03 -21.47
CA SER A 791 -3.32 -49.78 -22.80
C SER A 791 -2.08 -48.88 -22.80
N GLY A 792 -1.33 -48.85 -21.70
CA GLY A 792 -0.04 -48.17 -21.62
C GLY A 792 -0.06 -46.64 -21.78
N PRO A 793 1.11 -46.03 -22.05
CA PRO A 793 1.21 -44.62 -22.41
C PRO A 793 0.53 -44.35 -23.76
N PHE A 794 -0.08 -43.18 -23.89
CA PHE A 794 -0.71 -42.71 -25.13
C PHE A 794 -0.79 -41.18 -25.12
N TRP A 795 -0.92 -40.57 -26.29
CA TRP A 795 -1.12 -39.14 -26.43
C TRP A 795 -2.60 -38.84 -26.63
N GLY A 796 -3.15 -37.98 -25.78
CA GLY A 796 -4.54 -37.53 -25.88
C GLY A 796 -4.63 -36.01 -26.03
N CYS A 797 -5.69 -35.51 -26.66
CA CYS A 797 -5.88 -34.07 -26.74
C CYS A 797 -6.03 -33.42 -25.34
N SER A 798 -5.41 -32.25 -25.16
CA SER A 798 -5.56 -31.40 -23.98
C SER A 798 -7.01 -30.96 -23.73
N THR A 799 -7.83 -30.82 -24.78
CA THR A 799 -9.25 -30.44 -24.72
C THR A 799 -10.19 -31.63 -24.53
N TYR A 800 -9.74 -32.72 -23.91
CA TYR A 800 -10.62 -33.82 -23.48
C TYR A 800 -11.46 -33.38 -22.25
N PRO A 801 -12.77 -33.69 -22.18
CA PRO A 801 -13.53 -34.63 -23.03
C PRO A 801 -14.08 -34.08 -24.35
N GLU A 802 -14.01 -32.78 -24.60
CA GLU A 802 -14.56 -32.13 -25.81
C GLU A 802 -13.91 -32.65 -27.11
N CYS A 803 -12.62 -32.95 -27.07
CA CYS A 803 -11.89 -33.69 -28.09
C CYS A 803 -11.43 -35.05 -27.54
N LYS A 804 -11.86 -36.13 -28.20
CA LYS A 804 -11.51 -37.52 -27.85
C LYS A 804 -10.35 -38.07 -28.68
N ALA A 805 -9.62 -37.23 -29.41
CA ALA A 805 -8.50 -37.65 -30.23
C ALA A 805 -7.41 -38.33 -29.36
N ARG A 806 -7.00 -39.49 -29.83
CA ARG A 806 -5.99 -40.37 -29.25
C ARG A 806 -5.00 -40.78 -30.34
N TYR A 807 -3.74 -40.80 -29.95
CA TYR A 807 -2.59 -41.26 -30.72
C TYR A 807 -1.78 -42.16 -29.78
N ASP A 808 -1.14 -43.20 -30.30
CA ASP A 808 -0.34 -44.08 -29.44
C ASP A 808 1.07 -43.51 -29.26
N ASP A 809 1.70 -43.85 -28.13
CA ASP A 809 3.03 -43.38 -27.77
C ASP A 809 4.09 -44.26 -28.43
N HIS A 810 5.07 -43.62 -29.07
CA HIS A 810 6.27 -44.25 -29.60
C HIS A 810 7.46 -43.45 -29.10
N ASP A 811 8.21 -44.02 -28.14
CA ASP A 811 9.39 -43.42 -27.51
C ASP A 811 9.16 -41.99 -26.96
N GLY A 812 7.96 -41.72 -26.42
CA GLY A 812 7.60 -40.40 -25.93
C GLY A 812 7.18 -39.40 -27.00
N GLN A 813 6.77 -39.86 -28.19
CA GLN A 813 6.16 -39.03 -29.24
C GLN A 813 4.82 -39.61 -29.74
N PRO A 814 3.85 -38.77 -30.16
CA PRO A 814 2.59 -39.23 -30.73
C PRO A 814 2.76 -39.69 -32.17
N ARG A 815 2.46 -40.97 -32.46
CA ARG A 815 2.40 -41.45 -33.84
C ARG A 815 0.97 -41.32 -34.39
N PRO A 816 0.74 -40.79 -35.60
CA PRO A 816 -0.55 -40.89 -36.27
C PRO A 816 -0.99 -42.35 -36.32
N VAL A 817 -2.22 -42.65 -35.90
CA VAL A 817 -2.79 -43.99 -36.11
C VAL A 817 -3.03 -44.13 -37.61
N GLU A 818 -2.19 -44.91 -38.27
CA GLU A 818 -2.40 -45.29 -39.67
C GLU A 818 -3.78 -45.95 -39.79
N ARG A 819 -4.59 -45.49 -40.73
CA ARG A 819 -5.89 -46.09 -41.02
C ARG A 819 -5.66 -47.41 -41.73
N ASP A 820 -5.47 -48.45 -40.93
CA ASP A 820 -5.33 -49.83 -41.38
C ASP A 820 -6.47 -50.17 -42.36
N GLY A 821 -6.12 -50.57 -43.60
CA GLY A 821 -6.99 -50.55 -44.77
C GLY A 821 -8.10 -51.60 -44.79
N ARG A 822 -8.46 -52.15 -43.63
CA ARG A 822 -9.36 -53.30 -43.46
C ARG A 822 -10.74 -52.82 -43.01
N GLY A 823 -11.56 -52.41 -43.98
CA GLY A 823 -12.92 -51.95 -43.71
C GLY A 823 -13.82 -53.03 -43.11
N ARG A 824 -14.68 -52.63 -42.16
CA ARG A 824 -15.95 -53.31 -41.89
C ARG A 824 -17.10 -52.32 -42.07
N SER A 825 -18.04 -52.68 -42.94
CA SER A 825 -19.19 -51.87 -43.31
C SER A 825 -20.18 -51.75 -42.13
N GLY A 826 -20.59 -50.51 -41.83
CA GLY A 826 -21.42 -50.19 -40.66
C GLY A 826 -22.42 -49.06 -40.90
N ARG A 827 -23.07 -49.02 -42.07
CA ARG A 827 -24.10 -48.01 -42.39
C ARG A 827 -25.37 -48.24 -41.56
N ARG A 828 -25.43 -47.64 -40.37
CA ARG A 828 -26.65 -47.08 -39.73
C ARG A 828 -26.19 -45.79 -39.03
N GLY A 829 -26.81 -44.63 -39.21
CA GLY A 829 -28.11 -44.34 -39.79
C GLY A 829 -28.84 -43.36 -38.87
N ILE A 830 -28.39 -42.11 -38.85
CA ILE A 830 -28.98 -41.03 -38.03
C ILE A 830 -29.34 -39.89 -38.99
N SER A 831 -30.56 -39.37 -38.86
CA SER A 831 -31.11 -38.40 -39.79
C SER A 831 -30.44 -37.02 -39.68
N ARG A 832 -30.48 -36.27 -40.78
CA ARG A 832 -30.48 -34.81 -40.70
C ARG A 832 -31.87 -34.35 -40.30
N THR A 833 -31.97 -33.62 -39.21
CA THR A 833 -32.92 -32.50 -39.06
C THR A 833 -32.12 -31.37 -38.41
N ILE A 834 -32.39 -30.12 -38.82
CA ILE A 834 -31.66 -28.92 -38.39
C ILE A 834 -32.37 -28.31 -37.18
#